data_AF-A0A851GET8-F1
#
_entry.id   AF-A0A851GET8-F1
#
_cell.length_a   1.000
_cell.length_b   1.000
_cell.length_c   1.000
_cell.angle_alpha   90.00
_cell.angle_beta   90.00
_cell.angle_gamma   90.00
#
_symmetry.space_group_name_H-M   'P 1'
#
loop_
_entity.id
_entity.type
_entity.pdbx_description
1 polymer ?
#
loop_
_entity_poly.entity_id
_entity_poly.type
_entity_poly.pdbx_seq_one_letter_code
_entity_poly.pdbx_strand_id
1 'polypeptide(L)'
;MMDESSARAILGLKARENPRPRLAEFRANVRRREAFIENAPSPETKLRLKKELHDYEQAIEVIAAVAQSVKQRRHVGFCCCLLVIATAAACGWWKYDQYVKQQIELEQARELDYEHRRFEQKEKLVNQRLKEGEGYLNRRQWKSATEAYQSALSIDPGSVAAEQGLEAVSAGKLEEKNQKIFYRLGESQAAMEAGEWEKAIRLTQSVLKENPGHPEATKKLKSIKLKQHQQKVSLLAQAVERDLESGDLQQVQQSYAQLEKEAPDHPGLQAYSKRMNQALAELQARQRQALALMQQAKELDKGEYSSEAVRLLDQAAQLDPDNPEVKKLHQKINNYSRTVKVPEDVATITEAIAMARARDRVEIAPGIYHESIILDKPIKLEGGAGVGKLENKEPNTRASEKPRERVILQLPAGEAPLLTVRATADGSHISGISFQHAGFDYDDERASAVIVQGASVTISECSIRQAAGHGLAVIDGAKVRALGCSFTHCGWDGVSVYGKSDKRNSYAELFNCISQDNIQHGMEFWNGGHGKVENCRVLANGLCGILAMSPLAQLTVQTSVCSRNRSAGILVSDQVKGKLVANRCDNNLLSGIVARGQGTDVQLINNVSNGNQEVGILIHQGVKRSAFSGNQATGNKHRQIWLNASAGR
;
A
#
# COMPACT_ATOMS: atom_id res chain seq x y z
N MET A 1 -62.57 129.65 84.47
CA MET A 1 -63.49 128.75 83.74
C MET A 1 -62.67 127.94 82.76
N MET A 2 -62.87 126.63 82.76
CA MET A 2 -61.97 125.61 82.20
C MET A 2 -62.28 125.31 80.72
N ASP A 3 -61.24 125.15 79.89
CA ASP A 3 -61.38 124.72 78.48
C ASP A 3 -61.26 123.19 78.32
N GLU A 4 -61.63 122.65 77.14
CA GLU A 4 -61.61 121.19 76.87
C GLU A 4 -60.19 120.59 76.99
N SER A 5 -59.14 121.34 76.59
CA SER A 5 -57.73 120.91 76.68
C SER A 5 -57.27 120.74 78.13
N SER A 6 -57.58 121.71 78.98
CA SER A 6 -57.26 121.73 80.40
C SER A 6 -58.08 120.70 81.17
N ALA A 7 -59.37 120.55 80.84
CA ALA A 7 -60.23 119.50 81.40
C ALA A 7 -59.69 118.09 81.09
N ARG A 8 -59.24 117.87 79.84
CA ARG A 8 -58.59 116.62 79.45
C ARG A 8 -57.30 116.36 80.24
N ALA A 9 -56.48 117.39 80.48
CA ALA A 9 -55.24 117.25 81.24
C ALA A 9 -55.49 116.80 82.69
N ILE A 10 -56.54 117.31 83.34
CA ILE A 10 -56.88 116.97 84.73
C ILE A 10 -57.41 115.52 84.88
N LEU A 11 -58.05 114.98 83.85
CA LEU A 11 -58.58 113.60 83.84
C LEU A 11 -57.63 112.57 83.20
N GLY A 12 -56.52 113.02 82.60
CA GLY A 12 -55.56 112.15 81.89
C GLY A 12 -56.06 111.64 80.53
N LEU A 13 -56.60 112.52 79.68
CA LEU A 13 -57.10 112.22 78.33
C LEU A 13 -56.27 112.92 77.24
N LYS A 14 -55.97 112.24 76.11
CA LYS A 14 -55.24 112.85 74.96
C LYS A 14 -56.15 113.70 74.05
N ALA A 15 -55.59 114.62 73.24
CA ALA A 15 -56.30 115.62 72.40
C ALA A 15 -57.34 115.08 71.39
N ARG A 16 -57.34 113.78 71.10
CA ARG A 16 -58.35 113.10 70.27
C ARG A 16 -58.93 111.85 70.92
N GLU A 17 -58.56 111.54 72.17
CA GLU A 17 -59.07 110.36 72.88
C GLU A 17 -60.54 110.55 73.24
N ASN A 18 -61.30 109.45 73.14
CA ASN A 18 -62.72 109.45 73.40
C ASN A 18 -63.00 109.30 74.91
N PRO A 19 -63.60 110.31 75.56
CA PRO A 19 -63.74 110.34 77.02
C PRO A 19 -64.85 109.45 77.60
N ARG A 20 -65.79 108.94 76.80
CA ARG A 20 -66.98 108.19 77.26
C ARG A 20 -66.70 106.98 78.17
N PRO A 21 -65.72 106.11 77.91
CA PRO A 21 -65.56 104.86 78.66
C PRO A 21 -65.16 105.10 80.12
N ARG A 22 -64.42 106.17 80.38
CA ARG A 22 -63.81 106.43 81.70
C ARG A 22 -64.67 107.30 82.61
N LEU A 23 -65.79 107.81 82.11
CA LEU A 23 -66.72 108.68 82.84
C LEU A 23 -67.28 108.03 84.12
N ALA A 24 -67.49 106.71 84.10
CA ALA A 24 -67.93 105.98 85.29
C ALA A 24 -66.80 105.88 86.34
N GLU A 25 -65.57 105.63 85.90
CA GLU A 25 -64.38 105.52 86.76
C GLU A 25 -64.08 106.86 87.46
N PHE A 26 -64.19 107.97 86.72
CA PHE A 26 -63.97 109.31 87.27
C PHE A 26 -65.02 109.68 88.33
N ARG A 27 -66.32 109.41 88.09
CA ARG A 27 -67.38 109.64 89.09
C ARG A 27 -67.30 108.69 90.28
N ALA A 28 -66.91 107.42 90.07
CA ALA A 28 -66.70 106.47 91.16
C ALA A 28 -65.53 106.88 92.07
N ASN A 29 -64.49 107.51 91.50
CA ASN A 29 -63.39 108.09 92.26
C ASN A 29 -63.80 109.30 93.10
N VAL A 30 -64.86 110.02 92.73
CA VAL A 30 -65.39 111.13 93.56
C VAL A 30 -65.74 110.61 94.95
N ARG A 31 -66.45 109.48 95.06
CA ARG A 31 -66.80 108.86 96.35
C ARG A 31 -65.58 108.40 97.16
N ARG A 32 -64.49 107.98 96.51
CA ARG A 32 -63.22 107.63 97.19
C ARG A 32 -62.50 108.86 97.73
N ARG A 33 -62.53 109.98 97.00
CA ARG A 33 -61.95 111.26 97.43
C ARG A 33 -62.77 111.92 98.55
N GLU A 34 -64.10 111.81 98.51
CA GLU A 34 -64.98 112.34 99.56
C GLU A 34 -64.71 111.73 100.95
N ALA A 35 -64.50 110.40 101.08
CA ALA A 35 -64.17 109.75 102.37
C ALA A 35 -62.82 110.20 102.98
N PHE A 36 -61.86 110.66 102.16
CA PHE A 36 -60.58 111.27 102.60
C PHE A 36 -60.77 112.71 103.13
N ILE A 37 -61.83 113.43 102.72
CA ILE A 37 -62.12 114.81 103.18
C ILE A 37 -62.78 114.83 104.57
N GLU A 38 -63.57 113.83 104.96
CA GLU A 38 -64.25 113.81 106.27
C GLU A 38 -63.30 113.65 107.46
N ASN A 39 -62.28 112.77 107.38
CA ASN A 39 -61.28 112.50 108.43
C ASN A 39 -60.17 113.59 108.53
N ALA A 40 -60.47 114.82 108.13
CA ALA A 40 -59.48 115.88 107.94
C ALA A 40 -58.90 116.39 109.27
N PRO A 41 -57.55 116.38 109.41
CA PRO A 41 -56.92 116.64 110.68
C PRO A 41 -56.86 118.13 111.10
N SER A 42 -56.90 119.10 110.19
CA SER A 42 -56.92 120.55 110.52
C SER A 42 -57.83 121.36 109.58
N PRO A 43 -58.41 122.50 110.01
CA PRO A 43 -59.18 123.38 109.13
C PRO A 43 -58.41 123.82 107.88
N GLU A 44 -57.09 124.05 108.00
CA GLU A 44 -56.19 124.42 106.89
C GLU A 44 -56.04 123.29 105.84
N THR A 45 -55.82 122.03 106.25
CA THR A 45 -55.71 120.86 105.32
C THR A 45 -57.05 120.52 104.66
N LYS A 46 -58.16 120.68 105.41
CA LYS A 46 -59.53 120.43 104.93
C LYS A 46 -59.92 121.40 103.80
N LEU A 47 -59.44 122.63 103.87
CA LEU A 47 -59.66 123.63 102.85
C LEU A 47 -58.94 123.29 101.55
N ARG A 48 -57.71 122.73 101.61
CA ARG A 48 -56.93 122.33 100.43
C ARG A 48 -57.64 121.23 99.61
N LEU A 49 -58.21 120.23 100.28
CA LEU A 49 -58.83 119.09 99.61
C LEU A 49 -60.18 119.41 98.94
N LYS A 50 -61.03 120.24 99.55
CA LYS A 50 -62.29 120.65 98.91
C LYS A 50 -62.08 121.36 97.58
N LYS A 51 -60.94 122.05 97.43
CA LYS A 51 -60.60 122.78 96.21
C LYS A 51 -60.20 121.83 95.06
N GLU A 52 -59.29 120.87 95.29
CA GLU A 52 -58.93 119.84 94.29
C GLU A 52 -60.13 118.99 93.82
N LEU A 53 -61.18 118.88 94.65
CA LEU A 53 -62.41 118.18 94.30
C LEU A 53 -63.28 118.97 93.32
N HIS A 54 -63.47 120.26 93.59
CA HIS A 54 -64.30 121.12 92.75
C HIS A 54 -63.75 121.23 91.32
N ASP A 55 -62.43 121.33 91.19
CA ASP A 55 -61.74 121.37 89.90
C ASP A 55 -61.90 120.05 89.11
N TYR A 56 -61.94 118.91 89.81
CA TYR A 56 -62.11 117.59 89.19
C TYR A 56 -63.54 117.37 88.65
N GLU A 57 -64.57 117.89 89.35
CA GLU A 57 -65.96 117.77 88.93
C GLU A 57 -66.29 118.64 87.71
N GLN A 58 -65.80 119.89 87.70
CA GLN A 58 -65.96 120.76 86.53
C GLN A 58 -65.32 120.16 85.26
N ALA A 59 -64.16 119.49 85.39
CA ALA A 59 -63.52 118.78 84.27
C ALA A 59 -64.41 117.66 83.68
N ILE A 60 -65.23 117.00 84.51
CA ILE A 60 -66.14 115.93 84.06
C ILE A 60 -67.31 116.51 83.24
N GLU A 61 -67.88 117.65 83.63
CA GLU A 61 -69.04 118.25 82.92
C GLU A 61 -68.68 118.70 81.50
N VAL A 62 -67.54 119.37 81.32
CA VAL A 62 -67.09 119.87 80.01
C VAL A 62 -66.84 118.72 79.04
N ILE A 63 -66.19 117.66 79.50
CA ILE A 63 -65.87 116.47 78.70
C ILE A 63 -67.12 115.65 78.35
N ALA A 64 -68.18 115.74 79.16
CA ALA A 64 -69.48 115.14 78.85
C ALA A 64 -70.22 115.88 77.72
N ALA A 65 -70.15 117.21 77.68
CA ALA A 65 -70.85 118.02 76.68
C ALA A 65 -70.33 117.79 75.24
N VAL A 66 -69.01 117.60 75.06
CA VAL A 66 -68.38 117.39 73.73
C VAL A 66 -68.72 116.03 73.12
N ALA A 67 -68.82 114.99 73.93
CA ALA A 67 -69.19 113.67 73.45
C ALA A 67 -70.60 113.64 72.82
N GLN A 68 -71.45 114.65 73.06
CA GLN A 68 -72.84 114.70 72.61
C GLN A 68 -73.03 115.32 71.21
N SER A 69 -72.18 116.26 70.78
CA SER A 69 -72.34 116.93 69.46
C SER A 69 -72.09 116.00 68.24
N VAL A 70 -71.34 114.89 68.40
CA VAL A 70 -71.06 113.91 67.32
C VAL A 70 -72.25 112.97 67.05
N LYS A 71 -73.26 112.91 67.94
CA LYS A 71 -74.36 111.94 67.81
C LYS A 71 -75.46 112.40 66.83
N GLN A 72 -75.62 113.71 66.60
CA GLN A 72 -76.79 114.25 65.88
C GLN A 72 -76.65 114.38 64.35
N ARG A 73 -75.44 114.25 63.77
CA ARG A 73 -75.23 114.24 62.29
C ARG A 73 -75.20 112.84 61.64
N ARG A 74 -75.63 111.79 62.36
CA ARG A 74 -75.46 110.37 61.95
C ARG A 74 -76.50 109.80 60.97
N HIS A 75 -77.60 110.51 60.66
CA HIS A 75 -78.71 109.90 59.89
C HIS A 75 -78.80 110.28 58.39
N VAL A 76 -78.08 111.30 57.89
CA VAL A 76 -78.20 111.73 56.46
C VAL A 76 -77.13 111.11 55.54
N GLY A 77 -75.98 110.63 56.05
CA GLY A 77 -74.96 109.90 55.26
C GLY A 77 -75.30 108.43 54.96
N PHE A 78 -76.40 107.93 55.52
CA PHE A 78 -76.85 106.53 55.50
C PHE A 78 -77.41 106.05 54.14
N CYS A 79 -77.82 106.93 53.21
CA CYS A 79 -78.42 106.47 51.94
C CYS A 79 -77.50 106.56 50.70
N CYS A 80 -76.56 107.50 50.64
CA CYS A 80 -75.71 107.68 49.45
C CYS A 80 -74.62 106.60 49.31
N CYS A 81 -74.04 106.10 50.42
CA CYS A 81 -73.00 105.07 50.34
C CYS A 81 -73.53 103.69 49.92
N LEU A 82 -74.78 103.34 50.27
CA LEU A 82 -75.37 102.05 49.90
C LEU A 82 -75.67 101.95 48.39
N LEU A 83 -76.06 103.05 47.74
CA LEU A 83 -76.27 103.10 46.28
C LEU A 83 -74.97 102.93 45.47
N VAL A 84 -73.84 103.46 45.95
CA VAL A 84 -72.53 103.31 45.28
C VAL A 84 -71.98 101.88 45.42
N ILE A 85 -72.18 101.24 46.58
CA ILE A 85 -71.72 99.85 46.79
C ILE A 85 -72.55 98.86 45.95
N ALA A 86 -73.87 99.06 45.86
CA ALA A 86 -74.74 98.19 45.06
C ALA A 86 -74.44 98.27 43.55
N THR A 87 -74.14 99.47 43.03
CA THR A 87 -73.77 99.65 41.61
C THR A 87 -72.39 99.08 41.28
N ALA A 88 -71.40 99.21 42.18
CA ALA A 88 -70.09 98.58 42.00
C ALA A 88 -70.16 97.04 42.02
N ALA A 89 -70.97 96.46 42.91
CA ALA A 89 -71.17 95.01 42.98
C ALA A 89 -71.89 94.45 41.73
N ALA A 90 -72.91 95.14 41.21
CA ALA A 90 -73.62 94.75 40.00
C ALA A 90 -72.72 94.80 38.75
N CYS A 91 -71.88 95.84 38.61
CA CYS A 91 -70.91 95.93 37.52
C CYS A 91 -69.82 94.84 37.62
N GLY A 92 -69.38 94.51 38.84
CA GLY A 92 -68.44 93.42 39.09
C GLY A 92 -69.00 92.05 38.71
N TRP A 93 -70.24 91.76 39.09
CA TRP A 93 -70.92 90.50 38.75
C TRP A 93 -71.16 90.35 37.25
N TRP A 94 -71.61 91.41 36.56
CA TRP A 94 -71.81 91.38 35.11
C TRP A 94 -70.52 91.13 34.32
N LYS A 95 -69.40 91.73 34.73
CA LYS A 95 -68.09 91.46 34.11
C LYS A 95 -67.59 90.04 34.37
N TYR A 96 -67.86 89.49 35.56
CA TYR A 96 -67.48 88.11 35.90
C TYR A 96 -68.31 87.07 35.11
N ASP A 97 -69.63 87.28 34.97
CA ASP A 97 -70.51 86.41 34.17
C ASP A 97 -70.11 86.39 32.67
N GLN A 98 -69.75 87.55 32.11
CA GLN A 98 -69.20 87.65 30.75
C GLN A 98 -67.87 86.88 30.60
N TYR A 99 -66.97 86.98 31.58
CA TYR A 99 -65.68 86.28 31.55
C TYR A 99 -65.85 84.75 31.61
N VAL A 100 -66.77 84.24 32.45
CA VAL A 100 -67.02 82.79 32.58
C VAL A 100 -67.63 82.21 31.31
N LYS A 101 -68.61 82.90 30.69
CA LYS A 101 -69.21 82.45 29.43
C LYS A 101 -68.18 82.33 28.30
N GLN A 102 -67.26 83.29 28.20
CA GLN A 102 -66.21 83.28 27.18
C GLN A 102 -65.21 82.12 27.34
N GLN A 103 -64.93 81.66 28.57
CA GLN A 103 -64.04 80.52 28.80
C GLN A 103 -64.66 79.18 28.40
N ILE A 104 -65.97 78.99 28.67
CA ILE A 104 -66.67 77.74 28.33
C ILE A 104 -66.75 77.55 26.81
N GLU A 105 -67.04 78.61 26.05
CA GLU A 105 -67.07 78.55 24.58
C GLU A 105 -65.68 78.25 23.97
N LEU A 106 -64.61 78.77 24.57
CA LEU A 106 -63.22 78.51 24.16
C LEU A 106 -62.77 77.07 24.44
N GLU A 107 -63.22 76.46 25.54
CA GLU A 107 -62.92 75.06 25.84
C GLU A 107 -63.67 74.10 24.90
N GLN A 108 -64.95 74.34 24.62
CA GLN A 108 -65.74 73.52 23.69
C GLN A 108 -65.20 73.58 22.25
N ALA A 109 -64.79 74.76 21.79
CA ALA A 109 -64.17 74.92 20.46
C ALA A 109 -62.82 74.19 20.36
N ARG A 110 -62.03 74.16 21.45
CA ARG A 110 -60.75 73.44 21.49
C ARG A 110 -60.92 71.92 21.47
N GLU A 111 -61.95 71.38 22.12
CA GLU A 111 -62.22 69.94 22.12
C GLU A 111 -62.66 69.43 20.73
N LEU A 112 -63.56 70.15 20.06
CA LEU A 112 -64.00 69.83 18.70
C LEU A 112 -62.85 69.89 17.67
N ASP A 113 -62.00 70.92 17.75
CA ASP A 113 -60.81 71.06 16.91
C ASP A 113 -59.74 69.99 17.21
N TYR A 114 -59.64 69.54 18.47
CA TYR A 114 -58.79 68.41 18.85
C TYR A 114 -59.28 67.08 18.25
N GLU A 115 -60.57 66.77 18.37
CA GLU A 115 -61.12 65.53 17.81
C GLU A 115 -61.11 65.52 16.27
N HIS A 116 -61.36 66.65 15.61
CA HIS A 116 -61.23 66.75 14.14
C HIS A 116 -59.79 66.51 13.67
N ARG A 117 -58.80 67.16 14.30
CA ARG A 117 -57.39 66.93 13.99
C ARG A 117 -56.97 65.49 14.27
N ARG A 118 -57.50 64.87 15.32
CA ARG A 118 -57.24 63.48 15.67
C ARG A 118 -57.82 62.52 14.62
N PHE A 119 -59.02 62.79 14.11
CA PHE A 119 -59.61 62.02 13.02
C PHE A 119 -58.83 62.17 11.72
N GLU A 120 -58.48 63.39 11.31
CA GLU A 120 -57.65 63.63 10.12
C GLU A 120 -56.25 62.98 10.23
N GLN A 121 -55.63 63.03 11.41
CA GLN A 121 -54.34 62.37 11.64
C GLN A 121 -54.44 60.85 11.53
N LYS A 122 -55.53 60.26 12.07
CA LYS A 122 -55.80 58.83 11.92
C LYS A 122 -56.01 58.46 10.46
N GLU A 123 -56.83 59.21 9.72
CA GLU A 123 -57.11 58.94 8.30
C GLU A 123 -55.84 59.06 7.44
N LYS A 124 -55.01 60.10 7.66
CA LYS A 124 -53.71 60.26 7.00
C LYS A 124 -52.78 59.08 7.27
N LEU A 125 -52.74 58.60 8.51
CA LEU A 125 -51.89 57.47 8.90
C LEU A 125 -52.38 56.16 8.27
N VAL A 126 -53.70 55.91 8.24
CA VAL A 126 -54.28 54.74 7.56
C VAL A 126 -53.97 54.78 6.07
N ASN A 127 -54.20 55.92 5.40
CA ASN A 127 -53.91 56.09 3.97
C ASN A 127 -52.41 55.90 3.65
N GLN A 128 -51.52 56.36 4.53
CA GLN A 128 -50.09 56.10 4.39
C GLN A 128 -49.79 54.59 4.46
N ARG A 129 -50.34 53.88 5.46
CA ARG A 129 -50.14 52.43 5.61
C ARG A 129 -50.71 51.63 4.44
N LEU A 130 -51.88 52.02 3.92
CA LEU A 130 -52.47 51.40 2.73
C LEU A 130 -51.56 51.56 1.50
N LYS A 131 -51.01 52.76 1.30
CA LYS A 131 -50.11 53.05 0.17
C LYS A 131 -48.76 52.32 0.29
N GLU A 132 -48.22 52.20 1.50
CA GLU A 132 -47.07 51.35 1.79
C GLU A 132 -47.37 49.88 1.48
N GLY A 133 -48.53 49.37 1.94
CA GLY A 133 -49.01 48.03 1.68
C GLY A 133 -49.13 47.70 0.20
N GLU A 134 -49.72 48.61 -0.60
CA GLU A 134 -49.88 48.46 -2.05
C GLU A 134 -48.52 48.47 -2.76
N GLY A 135 -47.62 49.36 -2.35
CA GLY A 135 -46.24 49.39 -2.86
C GLY A 135 -45.50 48.08 -2.60
N TYR A 136 -45.68 47.48 -1.42
CA TYR A 136 -45.12 46.17 -1.10
C TYR A 136 -45.79 45.02 -1.86
N LEU A 137 -47.11 45.08 -2.06
CA LEU A 137 -47.88 44.10 -2.83
C LEU A 137 -47.41 44.04 -4.29
N ASN A 138 -47.28 45.19 -4.94
CA ASN A 138 -46.80 45.30 -6.33
C ASN A 138 -45.37 44.78 -6.51
N ARG A 139 -44.54 44.89 -5.46
CA ARG A 139 -43.18 44.33 -5.42
C ARG A 139 -43.12 42.87 -4.95
N ARG A 140 -44.28 42.22 -4.72
CA ARG A 140 -44.39 40.84 -4.19
C ARG A 140 -43.68 40.66 -2.85
N GLN A 141 -43.53 41.73 -2.06
CA GLN A 141 -42.94 41.71 -0.72
C GLN A 141 -43.99 41.34 0.31
N TRP A 142 -44.39 40.07 0.28
CA TRP A 142 -45.60 39.59 0.95
C TRP A 142 -45.64 39.84 2.47
N LYS A 143 -44.49 39.72 3.14
CA LYS A 143 -44.38 39.92 4.60
C LYS A 143 -44.64 41.39 4.97
N SER A 144 -43.91 42.30 4.33
CA SER A 144 -44.04 43.74 4.53
C SER A 144 -45.42 44.27 4.12
N ALA A 145 -46.01 43.72 3.05
CA ALA A 145 -47.39 44.02 2.67
C ALA A 145 -48.40 43.57 3.74
N THR A 146 -48.23 42.35 4.28
CA THR A 146 -49.08 41.83 5.38
C THR A 146 -48.99 42.75 6.61
N GLU A 147 -47.78 43.11 7.02
CA GLU A 147 -47.54 43.98 8.19
C GLU A 147 -48.14 45.39 7.99
N ALA A 148 -48.00 45.97 6.80
CA ALA A 148 -48.56 47.28 6.49
C ALA A 148 -50.10 47.30 6.50
N TYR A 149 -50.75 46.31 5.90
CA TYR A 149 -52.21 46.20 5.91
C TYR A 149 -52.76 45.83 7.30
N GLN A 150 -52.08 44.97 8.06
CA GLN A 150 -52.44 44.70 9.47
C GLN A 150 -52.28 45.94 10.34
N SER A 151 -51.25 46.76 10.10
CA SER A 151 -51.08 48.04 10.78
C SER A 151 -52.22 49.01 10.43
N ALA A 152 -52.67 49.05 9.17
CA ALA A 152 -53.84 49.84 8.78
C ALA A 152 -55.11 49.39 9.54
N LEU A 153 -55.38 48.08 9.61
CA LEU A 153 -56.52 47.52 10.36
C LEU A 153 -56.43 47.74 11.88
N SER A 154 -55.23 47.82 12.44
CA SER A 154 -55.06 48.14 13.87
C SER A 154 -55.46 49.58 14.21
N ILE A 155 -55.44 50.49 13.23
CA ILE A 155 -55.80 51.90 13.37
C ILE A 155 -57.26 52.13 13.00
N ASP A 156 -57.73 51.49 11.93
CA ASP A 156 -59.13 51.46 11.50
C ASP A 156 -59.59 50.01 11.24
N PRO A 157 -60.22 49.37 12.23
CA PRO A 157 -60.69 47.99 12.12
C PRO A 157 -61.75 47.75 11.03
N GLY A 158 -62.40 48.80 10.49
CA GLY A 158 -63.42 48.71 9.45
C GLY A 158 -62.90 48.94 8.02
N SER A 159 -61.58 49.03 7.83
CA SER A 159 -60.99 49.39 6.54
C SER A 159 -61.11 48.28 5.49
N VAL A 160 -62.11 48.38 4.61
CA VAL A 160 -62.34 47.45 3.48
C VAL A 160 -61.12 47.32 2.57
N ALA A 161 -60.42 48.42 2.31
CA ALA A 161 -59.23 48.43 1.46
C ALA A 161 -58.07 47.62 2.05
N ALA A 162 -57.90 47.63 3.38
CA ALA A 162 -56.87 46.84 4.05
C ALA A 162 -57.20 45.34 4.03
N GLU A 163 -58.47 44.96 4.19
CA GLU A 163 -58.93 43.57 4.09
C GLU A 163 -58.72 43.01 2.67
N GLN A 164 -59.14 43.76 1.64
CA GLN A 164 -58.92 43.39 0.24
C GLN A 164 -57.42 43.29 -0.08
N GLY A 165 -56.60 44.18 0.48
CA GLY A 165 -55.14 44.11 0.39
C GLY A 165 -54.56 42.82 0.98
N LEU A 166 -55.04 42.38 2.14
CA LEU A 166 -54.63 41.11 2.75
C LEU A 166 -55.10 39.89 1.96
N GLU A 167 -56.29 39.94 1.38
CA GLU A 167 -56.81 38.89 0.50
C GLU A 167 -55.96 38.78 -0.77
N ALA A 168 -55.61 39.91 -1.41
CA ALA A 168 -54.72 39.96 -2.56
C ALA A 168 -53.30 39.45 -2.24
N VAL A 169 -52.75 39.77 -1.06
CA VAL A 169 -51.51 39.17 -0.56
C VAL A 169 -51.64 37.66 -0.41
N SER A 170 -52.77 37.16 0.10
CA SER A 170 -52.99 35.71 0.27
C SER A 170 -53.10 34.98 -1.08
N ALA A 171 -53.80 35.56 -2.05
CA ALA A 171 -53.93 35.05 -3.41
C ALA A 171 -52.58 35.04 -4.14
N GLY A 172 -51.79 36.11 -4.04
CA GLY A 172 -50.45 36.19 -4.63
C GLY A 172 -49.46 35.18 -4.02
N LYS A 173 -49.48 34.98 -2.69
CA LYS A 173 -48.69 33.93 -2.01
C LYS A 173 -49.06 32.53 -2.52
N LEU A 174 -50.35 32.27 -2.75
CA LEU A 174 -50.85 30.99 -3.25
C LEU A 174 -50.43 30.76 -4.71
N GLU A 175 -50.50 31.78 -5.56
CA GLU A 175 -50.07 31.71 -6.95
C GLU A 175 -48.57 31.41 -7.06
N GLU A 176 -47.71 32.12 -6.31
CA GLU A 176 -46.26 31.84 -6.30
C GLU A 176 -45.94 30.45 -5.79
N LYS A 177 -46.68 29.98 -4.77
CA LYS A 177 -46.55 28.61 -4.27
C LYS A 177 -46.88 27.61 -5.38
N ASN A 178 -47.98 27.81 -6.11
CA ASN A 178 -48.39 26.93 -7.20
C ASN A 178 -47.39 26.95 -8.37
N GLN A 179 -46.87 28.12 -8.75
CA GLN A 179 -45.83 28.23 -9.79
C GLN A 179 -44.54 27.50 -9.39
N LYS A 180 -44.10 27.62 -8.13
CA LYS A 180 -42.93 26.88 -7.61
C LYS A 180 -43.16 25.36 -7.64
N ILE A 181 -44.36 24.91 -7.27
CA ILE A 181 -44.73 23.49 -7.33
C ILE A 181 -44.69 22.99 -8.78
N PHE A 182 -45.30 23.73 -9.72
CA PHE A 182 -45.33 23.37 -11.14
C PHE A 182 -43.91 23.28 -11.72
N TYR A 183 -43.08 24.28 -11.47
CA TYR A 183 -41.68 24.31 -11.93
C TYR A 183 -40.89 23.10 -11.40
N ARG A 184 -40.97 22.80 -10.10
CA ARG A 184 -40.27 21.64 -9.50
C ARG A 184 -40.77 20.30 -10.03
N LEU A 185 -42.08 20.16 -10.30
CA LEU A 185 -42.64 18.96 -10.90
C LEU A 185 -42.25 18.79 -12.39
N GLY A 186 -42.02 19.90 -13.09
CA GLY A 186 -41.45 19.95 -14.43
C GLY A 186 -39.98 19.54 -14.44
N GLU A 187 -39.15 20.12 -13.58
CA GLU A 187 -37.74 19.71 -13.43
C GLU A 187 -37.62 18.23 -13.01
N SER A 188 -38.51 17.77 -12.14
CA SER A 188 -38.56 16.37 -11.75
C SER A 188 -38.93 15.46 -12.92
N GLN A 189 -39.72 15.93 -13.90
CA GLN A 189 -40.04 15.17 -15.10
C GLN A 189 -38.81 15.05 -16.00
N ALA A 190 -38.13 16.17 -16.26
CA ALA A 190 -36.92 16.19 -17.07
C ALA A 190 -35.82 15.30 -16.46
N ALA A 191 -35.62 15.37 -15.13
CA ALA A 191 -34.69 14.49 -14.42
C ALA A 191 -35.07 13.01 -14.54
N MET A 192 -36.37 12.69 -14.54
CA MET A 192 -36.86 11.32 -14.73
C MET A 192 -36.60 10.82 -16.16
N GLU A 193 -36.79 11.66 -17.17
CA GLU A 193 -36.52 11.33 -18.58
C GLU A 193 -35.02 11.20 -18.87
N ALA A 194 -34.18 11.97 -18.17
CA ALA A 194 -32.73 11.89 -18.24
C ALA A 194 -32.14 10.71 -17.42
N GLY A 195 -32.94 9.97 -16.66
CA GLY A 195 -32.47 8.88 -15.79
C GLY A 195 -31.80 9.33 -14.48
N GLU A 196 -31.89 10.60 -14.11
CA GLU A 196 -31.38 11.16 -12.85
C GLU A 196 -32.36 10.90 -11.68
N TRP A 197 -32.58 9.64 -11.33
CA TRP A 197 -33.65 9.23 -10.39
C TRP A 197 -33.58 9.90 -9.02
N GLU A 198 -32.39 10.04 -8.43
CA GLU A 198 -32.22 10.68 -7.12
C GLU A 198 -32.66 12.14 -7.15
N LYS A 199 -32.34 12.86 -8.22
CA LYS A 199 -32.76 14.25 -8.42
C LYS A 199 -34.27 14.34 -8.60
N ALA A 200 -34.87 13.46 -9.41
CA ALA A 200 -36.32 13.40 -9.60
C ALA A 200 -37.06 13.10 -8.28
N ILE A 201 -36.55 12.16 -7.47
CA ILE A 201 -37.09 11.84 -6.14
C ILE A 201 -36.98 13.04 -5.20
N ARG A 202 -35.80 13.68 -5.10
CA ARG A 202 -35.60 14.85 -4.23
C ARG A 202 -36.53 16.00 -4.59
N LEU A 203 -36.65 16.33 -5.89
CA LEU A 203 -37.54 17.39 -6.37
C LEU A 203 -39.00 17.08 -6.04
N THR A 204 -39.48 15.86 -6.32
CA THR A 204 -40.86 15.47 -6.00
C THR A 204 -41.12 15.42 -4.49
N GLN A 205 -40.17 14.94 -3.69
CA GLN A 205 -40.27 14.93 -2.23
C GLN A 205 -40.30 16.34 -1.63
N SER A 206 -39.59 17.31 -2.23
CA SER A 206 -39.64 18.71 -1.79
C SER A 206 -41.05 19.30 -1.93
N VAL A 207 -41.77 18.94 -3.00
CA VAL A 207 -43.17 19.33 -3.20
C VAL A 207 -44.07 18.67 -2.16
N LEU A 208 -43.88 17.38 -1.88
CA LEU A 208 -44.64 16.67 -0.85
C LEU A 208 -44.34 17.15 0.56
N LYS A 209 -43.14 17.69 0.83
CA LYS A 209 -42.80 18.31 2.12
C LYS A 209 -43.58 19.61 2.36
N GLU A 210 -43.81 20.40 1.31
CA GLU A 210 -44.56 21.67 1.36
C GLU A 210 -46.07 21.49 1.19
N ASN A 211 -46.51 20.39 0.57
CA ASN A 211 -47.90 19.99 0.41
C ASN A 211 -48.02 18.44 0.44
N PRO A 212 -48.16 17.83 1.63
CA PRO A 212 -48.18 16.36 1.80
C PRO A 212 -49.28 15.62 1.03
N GLY A 213 -50.35 16.31 0.64
CA GLY A 213 -51.48 15.73 -0.09
C GLY A 213 -51.48 15.96 -1.60
N HIS A 214 -50.42 16.53 -2.19
CA HIS A 214 -50.44 16.91 -3.61
C HIS A 214 -50.63 15.67 -4.52
N PRO A 215 -51.77 15.54 -5.24
CA PRO A 215 -52.11 14.30 -5.97
C PRO A 215 -51.10 13.94 -7.07
N GLU A 216 -50.67 14.93 -7.86
CA GLU A 216 -49.71 14.70 -8.95
C GLU A 216 -48.32 14.33 -8.45
N ALA A 217 -47.89 14.90 -7.32
CA ALA A 217 -46.57 14.64 -6.77
C ALA A 217 -46.51 13.22 -6.18
N THR A 218 -47.60 12.79 -5.53
CA THR A 218 -47.74 11.42 -5.02
C THR A 218 -47.74 10.40 -6.17
N LYS A 219 -48.51 10.66 -7.24
CA LYS A 219 -48.53 9.80 -8.43
C LYS A 219 -47.17 9.75 -9.11
N LYS A 220 -46.51 10.91 -9.25
CA LYS A 220 -45.19 11.02 -9.88
C LYS A 220 -44.13 10.28 -9.07
N LEU A 221 -44.08 10.43 -7.74
CA LEU A 221 -43.13 9.70 -6.89
C LEU A 221 -43.29 8.17 -7.02
N LYS A 222 -44.52 7.66 -7.06
CA LYS A 222 -44.78 6.23 -7.31
C LYS A 222 -44.25 5.80 -8.68
N SER A 223 -44.50 6.60 -9.72
CA SER A 223 -44.02 6.30 -11.08
C SER A 223 -42.50 6.34 -11.21
N ILE A 224 -41.82 7.29 -10.54
CA ILE A 224 -40.36 7.42 -10.52
C ILE A 224 -39.75 6.19 -9.85
N LYS A 225 -40.23 5.82 -8.66
CA LYS A 225 -39.74 4.64 -7.94
C LYS A 225 -39.94 3.36 -8.73
N LEU A 226 -41.09 3.21 -9.40
CA LEU A 226 -41.36 2.06 -10.27
C LEU A 226 -40.37 1.99 -11.43
N LYS A 227 -40.18 3.08 -12.18
CA LYS A 227 -39.24 3.09 -13.32
C LYS A 227 -37.79 2.92 -12.89
N GLN A 228 -37.38 3.52 -11.77
CA GLN A 228 -36.05 3.33 -11.19
C GLN A 228 -35.79 1.86 -10.87
N HIS A 229 -36.77 1.19 -10.22
CA HIS A 229 -36.66 -0.22 -9.92
C HIS A 229 -36.62 -1.07 -11.20
N GLN A 230 -37.47 -0.79 -12.19
CA GLN A 230 -37.44 -1.47 -13.50
C GLN A 230 -36.07 -1.33 -14.21
N GLN A 231 -35.47 -0.13 -14.22
CA GLN A 231 -34.15 0.05 -14.83
C GLN A 231 -33.06 -0.71 -14.05
N LYS A 232 -33.10 -0.66 -12.71
CA LYS A 232 -32.15 -1.39 -11.86
C LYS A 232 -32.22 -2.90 -12.14
N VAL A 233 -33.42 -3.47 -12.19
CA VAL A 233 -33.64 -4.89 -12.52
C VAL A 233 -33.14 -5.21 -13.93
N SER A 234 -33.39 -4.33 -14.91
CA SER A 234 -32.87 -4.50 -16.28
C SER A 234 -31.35 -4.52 -16.35
N LEU A 235 -30.66 -3.63 -15.62
CA LEU A 235 -29.20 -3.58 -15.57
C LEU A 235 -28.62 -4.84 -14.90
N LEU A 236 -29.25 -5.31 -13.83
CA LEU A 236 -28.86 -6.57 -13.17
C LEU A 236 -29.05 -7.76 -14.11
N ALA A 237 -30.16 -7.82 -14.86
CA ALA A 237 -30.38 -8.88 -15.84
C ALA A 237 -29.33 -8.86 -16.98
N GLN A 238 -28.97 -7.69 -17.51
CA GLN A 238 -27.91 -7.55 -18.51
C GLN A 238 -26.54 -7.95 -17.96
N ALA A 239 -26.25 -7.67 -16.69
CA ALA A 239 -25.02 -8.10 -16.04
C ALA A 239 -24.94 -9.63 -16.00
N VAL A 240 -26.01 -10.32 -15.61
CA VAL A 240 -26.08 -11.78 -15.62
C VAL A 240 -25.83 -12.35 -17.02
N GLU A 241 -26.43 -11.76 -18.07
CA GLU A 241 -26.22 -12.21 -19.45
C GLU A 241 -24.77 -12.07 -19.89
N ARG A 242 -24.17 -10.90 -19.67
CA ARG A 242 -22.77 -10.64 -20.00
C ARG A 242 -21.82 -11.57 -19.26
N ASP A 243 -22.07 -11.84 -17.98
CA ASP A 243 -21.22 -12.72 -17.18
C ASP A 243 -21.39 -14.19 -17.62
N LEU A 244 -22.60 -14.59 -18.08
CA LEU A 244 -22.83 -15.89 -18.70
C LEU A 244 -22.07 -16.04 -20.04
N GLU A 245 -21.93 -14.95 -20.80
CA GLU A 245 -21.17 -14.92 -22.05
C GLU A 245 -19.65 -14.95 -21.82
N SER A 246 -19.16 -14.36 -20.74
CA SER A 246 -17.73 -14.38 -20.39
C SER A 246 -17.27 -15.76 -19.90
N GLY A 247 -18.19 -16.58 -19.37
CA GLY A 247 -17.90 -17.91 -18.84
C GLY A 247 -17.32 -17.91 -17.42
N ASP A 248 -17.23 -16.74 -16.76
CA ASP A 248 -16.79 -16.62 -15.37
C ASP A 248 -17.94 -17.01 -14.42
N LEU A 249 -17.99 -18.29 -14.05
CA LEU A 249 -19.05 -18.82 -13.19
C LEU A 249 -19.13 -18.16 -11.81
N GLN A 250 -18.03 -17.61 -11.27
CA GLN A 250 -18.08 -16.92 -9.98
C GLN A 250 -18.84 -15.60 -10.12
N GLN A 251 -18.57 -14.82 -11.17
CA GLN A 251 -19.30 -13.58 -11.41
C GLN A 251 -20.77 -13.85 -11.76
N VAL A 252 -21.05 -14.89 -12.55
CA VAL A 252 -22.42 -15.33 -12.85
C VAL A 252 -23.21 -15.58 -11.58
N GLN A 253 -22.66 -16.31 -10.60
CA GLN A 253 -23.33 -16.57 -9.32
C GLN A 253 -23.61 -15.29 -8.54
N GLN A 254 -22.67 -14.35 -8.50
CA GLN A 254 -22.82 -13.08 -7.79
C GLN A 254 -23.92 -12.21 -8.42
N SER A 255 -23.84 -11.99 -9.73
CA SER A 255 -24.82 -11.21 -10.48
C SER A 255 -26.22 -11.83 -10.43
N TYR A 256 -26.31 -13.16 -10.51
CA TYR A 256 -27.58 -13.89 -10.37
C TYR A 256 -28.20 -13.70 -8.98
N ALA A 257 -27.42 -13.88 -7.91
CA ALA A 257 -27.90 -13.71 -6.54
C ALA A 257 -28.37 -12.26 -6.27
N GLN A 258 -27.72 -11.27 -6.89
CA GLN A 258 -28.13 -9.88 -6.78
C GLN A 258 -29.46 -9.60 -7.50
N LEU A 259 -29.68 -10.20 -8.68
CA LEU A 259 -30.95 -10.14 -9.39
C LEU A 259 -32.08 -10.85 -8.62
N GLU A 260 -31.83 -12.06 -8.13
CA GLU A 260 -32.78 -12.85 -7.34
C GLU A 260 -33.22 -12.10 -6.07
N LYS A 261 -32.28 -11.43 -5.40
CA LYS A 261 -32.57 -10.60 -4.22
C LYS A 261 -33.41 -9.37 -4.55
N GLU A 262 -33.15 -8.70 -5.67
CA GLU A 262 -33.83 -7.45 -6.03
C GLU A 262 -35.20 -7.70 -6.70
N ALA A 263 -35.34 -8.76 -7.49
CA ALA A 263 -36.56 -9.14 -8.19
C ALA A 263 -36.76 -10.67 -8.23
N PRO A 264 -37.27 -11.27 -7.13
CA PRO A 264 -37.48 -12.72 -7.04
C PRO A 264 -38.40 -13.32 -8.11
N ASP A 265 -39.35 -12.50 -8.60
CA ASP A 265 -40.34 -12.92 -9.61
C ASP A 265 -39.90 -12.60 -11.05
N HIS A 266 -38.62 -12.27 -11.28
CA HIS A 266 -38.14 -11.91 -12.62
C HIS A 266 -38.21 -13.11 -13.58
N PRO A 267 -38.88 -13.00 -14.75
CA PRO A 267 -39.15 -14.13 -15.64
C PRO A 267 -37.89 -14.81 -16.20
N GLY A 268 -36.77 -14.08 -16.27
CA GLY A 268 -35.48 -14.61 -16.74
C GLY A 268 -34.75 -15.53 -15.75
N LEU A 269 -35.08 -15.51 -14.45
CA LEU A 269 -34.31 -16.24 -13.43
C LEU A 269 -34.23 -17.75 -13.70
N GLN A 270 -35.34 -18.37 -14.11
CA GLN A 270 -35.35 -19.80 -14.44
C GLN A 270 -34.43 -20.14 -15.63
N ALA A 271 -34.42 -19.29 -16.67
CA ALA A 271 -33.57 -19.47 -17.83
C ALA A 271 -32.08 -19.28 -17.50
N TYR A 272 -31.75 -18.26 -16.69
CA TYR A 272 -30.38 -18.01 -16.24
C TYR A 272 -29.87 -19.13 -15.34
N SER A 273 -30.69 -19.61 -14.40
CA SER A 273 -30.35 -20.76 -13.54
C SER A 273 -30.06 -22.01 -14.37
N LYS A 274 -30.88 -22.30 -15.38
CA LYS A 274 -30.64 -23.43 -16.30
C LYS A 274 -29.30 -23.30 -17.04
N ARG A 275 -29.01 -22.13 -17.62
CA ARG A 275 -27.74 -21.88 -18.33
C ARG A 275 -26.53 -21.95 -17.41
N MET A 276 -26.63 -21.39 -16.20
CA MET A 276 -25.59 -21.45 -15.18
C MET A 276 -25.30 -22.91 -14.78
N ASN A 277 -26.34 -23.71 -14.54
CA ASN A 277 -26.19 -25.13 -14.21
C ASN A 277 -25.58 -25.94 -15.37
N GLN A 278 -25.94 -25.62 -16.62
CA GLN A 278 -25.32 -26.21 -17.81
C GLN A 278 -23.83 -25.86 -17.90
N ALA A 279 -23.46 -24.59 -17.76
CA ALA A 279 -22.07 -24.14 -17.80
C ALA A 279 -21.23 -24.76 -16.66
N LEU A 280 -21.82 -24.90 -15.45
CA LEU A 280 -21.19 -25.60 -14.34
C LEU A 280 -20.99 -27.09 -14.64
N ALA A 281 -21.99 -27.76 -15.23
CA ALA A 281 -21.89 -29.17 -15.60
C ALA A 281 -20.82 -29.38 -16.69
N GLU A 282 -20.72 -28.49 -17.67
CA GLU A 282 -19.68 -28.52 -18.71
C GLU A 282 -18.29 -28.31 -18.12
N LEU A 283 -18.10 -27.34 -17.23
CA LEU A 283 -16.82 -27.14 -16.54
C LEU A 283 -16.41 -28.38 -15.76
N GLN A 284 -17.34 -28.94 -14.98
CA GLN A 284 -17.08 -30.17 -14.22
C GLN A 284 -16.77 -31.36 -15.13
N ALA A 285 -17.43 -31.47 -16.30
CA ALA A 285 -17.15 -32.51 -17.27
C ALA A 285 -15.73 -32.38 -17.85
N ARG A 286 -15.32 -31.16 -18.23
CA ARG A 286 -13.94 -30.87 -18.71
C ARG A 286 -12.90 -31.19 -17.65
N GLN A 287 -13.13 -30.79 -16.39
CA GLN A 287 -12.23 -31.12 -15.27
C GLN A 287 -12.13 -32.63 -15.01
N ARG A 288 -13.26 -33.36 -15.04
CA ARG A 288 -13.24 -34.83 -14.91
C ARG A 288 -12.48 -35.48 -16.06
N GLN A 289 -12.64 -34.98 -17.28
CA GLN A 289 -11.91 -35.47 -18.44
C GLN A 289 -10.40 -35.20 -18.32
N ALA A 290 -10.01 -34.00 -17.87
CA ALA A 290 -8.62 -33.66 -17.60
C ALA A 290 -8.00 -34.61 -16.56
N LEU A 291 -8.71 -34.89 -15.46
CA LEU A 291 -8.27 -35.83 -14.42
C LEU A 291 -8.19 -37.27 -14.92
N ALA A 292 -9.12 -37.71 -15.78
CA ALA A 292 -9.07 -39.03 -16.38
C ALA A 292 -7.82 -39.20 -17.28
N LEU A 293 -7.51 -38.20 -18.10
CA LEU A 293 -6.29 -38.18 -18.92
C LEU A 293 -5.02 -38.15 -18.05
N MET A 294 -5.03 -37.35 -16.98
CA MET A 294 -3.93 -37.33 -16.01
C MET A 294 -3.72 -38.71 -15.36
N GLN A 295 -4.80 -39.40 -15.01
CA GLN A 295 -4.72 -40.73 -14.41
C GLN A 295 -4.16 -41.77 -15.38
N GLN A 296 -4.56 -41.72 -16.66
CA GLN A 296 -3.96 -42.55 -17.71
C GLN A 296 -2.45 -42.24 -17.88
N ALA A 297 -2.07 -40.97 -17.87
CA ALA A 297 -0.66 -40.58 -17.93
C ALA A 297 0.15 -41.07 -16.70
N LYS A 298 -0.49 -41.12 -15.53
CA LYS A 298 0.11 -41.63 -14.29
C LYS A 298 0.33 -43.14 -14.33
N GLU A 299 -0.54 -43.90 -15.00
CA GLU A 299 -0.33 -45.34 -15.22
C GLU A 299 0.86 -45.63 -16.17
N LEU A 300 1.16 -44.68 -17.05
CA LEU A 300 2.33 -44.72 -17.93
C LEU A 300 3.63 -44.23 -17.24
N ASP A 301 3.53 -43.62 -16.05
CA ASP A 301 4.69 -43.17 -15.27
C ASP A 301 5.39 -44.37 -14.60
N LYS A 302 6.32 -44.97 -15.35
CA LYS A 302 7.21 -46.05 -14.86
C LYS A 302 8.56 -45.53 -14.35
N GLY A 303 8.70 -44.21 -14.14
CA GLY A 303 9.97 -43.57 -13.82
C GLY A 303 10.89 -43.31 -15.04
N GLU A 304 10.38 -43.55 -16.25
CA GLU A 304 11.06 -43.29 -17.52
C GLU A 304 10.22 -42.34 -18.38
N TYR A 305 10.87 -41.61 -19.29
CA TYR A 305 10.17 -40.69 -20.19
C TYR A 305 9.21 -41.46 -21.12
N SER A 306 7.95 -41.03 -21.17
CA SER A 306 6.93 -41.54 -22.10
C SER A 306 6.34 -40.39 -22.91
N SER A 307 6.50 -40.45 -24.24
CA SER A 307 5.91 -39.48 -25.16
C SER A 307 4.38 -39.53 -25.13
N GLU A 308 3.82 -40.71 -24.93
CA GLU A 308 2.37 -40.90 -24.79
C GLU A 308 1.83 -40.26 -23.51
N ALA A 309 2.53 -40.43 -22.38
CA ALA A 309 2.14 -39.81 -21.11
C ALA A 309 2.16 -38.28 -21.19
N VAL A 310 3.17 -37.72 -21.85
CA VAL A 310 3.25 -36.27 -22.09
C VAL A 310 2.09 -35.78 -22.96
N ARG A 311 1.78 -36.48 -24.06
CA ARG A 311 0.64 -36.12 -24.93
C ARG A 311 -0.69 -36.12 -24.17
N LEU A 312 -0.92 -37.10 -23.29
CA LEU A 312 -2.12 -37.15 -22.45
C LEU A 312 -2.17 -35.97 -21.47
N LEU A 313 -1.03 -35.58 -20.91
CA LEU A 313 -0.93 -34.43 -20.00
C LEU A 313 -1.07 -33.09 -20.72
N ASP A 314 -0.63 -32.97 -21.96
CA ASP A 314 -0.88 -31.79 -22.81
C ASP A 314 -2.38 -31.62 -23.07
N GLN A 315 -3.09 -32.71 -23.39
CA GLN A 315 -4.54 -32.68 -23.56
C GLN A 315 -5.25 -32.35 -22.23
N ALA A 316 -4.80 -32.92 -21.12
CA ALA A 316 -5.33 -32.60 -19.80
C ALA A 316 -5.13 -31.11 -19.45
N ALA A 317 -3.95 -30.55 -19.75
CA ALA A 317 -3.64 -29.15 -19.50
C ALA A 317 -4.41 -28.19 -20.42
N GLN A 318 -4.82 -28.61 -21.63
CA GLN A 318 -5.72 -27.82 -22.48
C GLN A 318 -7.15 -27.77 -21.92
N LEU A 319 -7.61 -28.87 -21.29
CA LEU A 319 -8.96 -28.96 -20.72
C LEU A 319 -9.08 -28.25 -19.36
N ASP A 320 -8.04 -28.31 -18.53
CA ASP A 320 -7.99 -27.66 -17.20
C ASP A 320 -6.59 -27.04 -16.95
N PRO A 321 -6.31 -25.86 -17.54
CA PRO A 321 -4.98 -25.25 -17.51
C PRO A 321 -4.50 -24.85 -16.12
N ASP A 322 -5.39 -24.70 -15.14
CA ASP A 322 -5.04 -24.25 -13.79
C ASP A 322 -4.87 -25.39 -12.78
N ASN A 323 -5.06 -26.63 -13.22
CA ASN A 323 -4.91 -27.80 -12.37
C ASN A 323 -3.46 -27.98 -11.88
N PRO A 324 -3.18 -27.87 -10.56
CA PRO A 324 -1.83 -27.96 -10.03
C PRO A 324 -1.27 -29.39 -10.12
N GLU A 325 -2.13 -30.42 -10.05
CA GLU A 325 -1.70 -31.82 -10.12
C GLU A 325 -1.25 -32.20 -11.53
N VAL A 326 -2.01 -31.79 -12.55
CA VAL A 326 -1.65 -31.97 -13.96
C VAL A 326 -0.31 -31.28 -14.25
N LYS A 327 -0.15 -30.02 -13.84
CA LYS A 327 1.11 -29.27 -14.01
C LYS A 327 2.29 -29.99 -13.36
N LYS A 328 2.12 -30.44 -12.11
CA LYS A 328 3.17 -31.12 -11.34
C LYS A 328 3.56 -32.45 -11.99
N LEU A 329 2.60 -33.26 -12.41
CA LEU A 329 2.87 -34.54 -13.08
C LEU A 329 3.51 -34.32 -14.46
N HIS A 330 3.04 -33.32 -15.21
CA HIS A 330 3.61 -32.96 -16.51
C HIS A 330 5.08 -32.54 -16.41
N GLN A 331 5.40 -31.69 -15.42
CA GLN A 331 6.79 -31.31 -15.14
C GLN A 331 7.63 -32.52 -14.70
N LYS A 332 7.07 -33.40 -13.85
CA LYS A 332 7.76 -34.60 -13.38
C LYS A 332 8.15 -35.51 -14.54
N ILE A 333 7.19 -35.87 -15.41
CA ILE A 333 7.44 -36.78 -16.54
C ILE A 333 8.36 -36.16 -17.59
N ASN A 334 8.24 -34.85 -17.86
CA ASN A 334 9.15 -34.16 -18.78
C ASN A 334 10.60 -34.07 -18.30
N ASN A 335 10.83 -34.20 -16.99
CA ASN A 335 12.17 -34.21 -16.39
C ASN A 335 12.82 -35.60 -16.38
N TYR A 336 12.10 -36.65 -16.77
CA TYR A 336 12.70 -37.97 -16.93
C TYR A 336 13.66 -37.99 -18.11
N SER A 337 14.81 -38.64 -17.90
CA SER A 337 15.81 -38.85 -18.95
C SER A 337 15.24 -39.74 -20.04
N ARG A 338 15.42 -39.34 -21.29
CA ARG A 338 15.11 -40.15 -22.47
C ARG A 338 16.27 -41.07 -22.77
N THR A 339 15.98 -42.25 -23.32
CA THR A 339 17.00 -43.09 -23.96
C THR A 339 16.80 -42.98 -25.46
N VAL A 340 17.87 -42.60 -26.18
CA VAL A 340 17.94 -42.66 -27.65
C VAL A 340 18.87 -43.81 -28.00
N LYS A 341 18.37 -44.78 -28.75
CA LYS A 341 19.12 -45.98 -29.14
C LYS A 341 19.67 -45.84 -30.54
N VAL A 342 20.90 -46.30 -30.74
CA VAL A 342 21.58 -46.34 -32.04
C VAL A 342 21.90 -47.79 -32.38
N PRO A 343 21.51 -48.33 -33.54
CA PRO A 343 20.83 -47.67 -34.66
C PRO A 343 19.28 -47.71 -34.60
N GLU A 344 18.68 -48.21 -33.51
CA GLU A 344 17.22 -48.51 -33.45
C GLU A 344 16.33 -47.27 -33.62
N ASP A 345 16.62 -46.17 -32.91
CA ASP A 345 15.84 -44.92 -32.99
C ASP A 345 16.38 -43.97 -34.05
N VAL A 346 17.71 -43.94 -34.23
CA VAL A 346 18.43 -43.11 -35.23
C VAL A 346 19.63 -43.86 -35.77
N ALA A 347 20.04 -43.55 -37.00
CA ALA A 347 21.08 -44.32 -37.70
C ALA A 347 22.48 -44.07 -37.14
N THR A 348 22.76 -42.86 -36.64
CA THR A 348 24.12 -42.43 -36.26
C THR A 348 24.20 -41.96 -34.82
N ILE A 349 25.41 -42.05 -34.23
CA ILE A 349 25.65 -41.53 -32.87
C ILE A 349 25.52 -40.01 -32.86
N THR A 350 25.96 -39.35 -33.93
CA THR A 350 25.86 -37.90 -34.10
C THR A 350 24.41 -37.41 -34.07
N GLU A 351 23.51 -38.08 -34.79
CA GLU A 351 22.06 -37.76 -34.75
C GLU A 351 21.46 -38.01 -33.36
N ALA A 352 21.88 -39.06 -32.66
CA ALA A 352 21.41 -39.35 -31.30
C ALA A 352 21.78 -38.23 -30.32
N ILE A 353 23.02 -37.72 -30.39
CA ILE A 353 23.48 -36.58 -29.56
C ILE A 353 22.74 -35.30 -29.94
N ALA A 354 22.47 -35.08 -31.23
CA ALA A 354 21.69 -33.94 -31.69
C ALA A 354 20.26 -33.96 -31.13
N MET A 355 19.62 -35.14 -31.12
CA MET A 355 18.27 -35.35 -30.58
C MET A 355 18.21 -35.31 -29.05
N ALA A 356 19.26 -35.78 -28.38
CA ALA A 356 19.35 -35.86 -26.93
C ALA A 356 19.30 -34.47 -26.29
N ARG A 357 18.59 -34.38 -25.17
CA ARG A 357 18.57 -33.24 -24.26
C ARG A 357 19.60 -33.47 -23.15
N ALA A 358 19.91 -32.40 -22.42
CA ALA A 358 20.71 -32.54 -21.20
C ALA A 358 20.10 -33.62 -20.28
N ARG A 359 20.96 -34.50 -19.75
CA ARG A 359 20.65 -35.66 -18.90
C ARG A 359 20.03 -36.86 -19.58
N ASP A 360 19.82 -36.82 -20.89
CA ASP A 360 19.40 -37.99 -21.65
C ASP A 360 20.53 -39.03 -21.72
N ARG A 361 20.14 -40.24 -22.12
CA ARG A 361 21.01 -41.38 -22.35
C ARG A 361 21.00 -41.70 -23.84
N VAL A 362 22.19 -41.90 -24.41
CA VAL A 362 22.39 -42.44 -25.74
C VAL A 362 22.98 -43.84 -25.58
N GLU A 363 22.22 -44.84 -26.00
CA GLU A 363 22.63 -46.25 -25.95
C GLU A 363 23.03 -46.71 -27.35
N ILE A 364 24.26 -47.17 -27.50
CA ILE A 364 24.84 -47.53 -28.79
C ILE A 364 24.93 -49.06 -28.86
N ALA A 365 24.25 -49.70 -29.80
CA ALA A 365 24.35 -51.13 -29.99
C ALA A 365 25.77 -51.55 -30.45
N PRO A 366 26.21 -52.79 -30.19
CA PRO A 366 27.46 -53.30 -30.73
C PRO A 366 27.57 -53.12 -32.25
N GLY A 367 28.73 -52.65 -32.71
CA GLY A 367 28.94 -52.30 -34.10
C GLY A 367 30.20 -51.46 -34.30
N ILE A 368 30.58 -51.27 -35.56
CA ILE A 368 31.67 -50.37 -35.96
C ILE A 368 31.06 -49.11 -36.55
N TYR A 369 31.34 -47.97 -35.91
CA TYR A 369 30.83 -46.66 -36.26
C TYR A 369 31.98 -45.79 -36.78
N HIS A 370 31.79 -45.23 -37.97
CA HIS A 370 32.80 -44.44 -38.67
C HIS A 370 32.44 -42.96 -38.61
N GLU A 371 32.45 -42.41 -37.40
CA GLU A 371 32.04 -41.03 -37.12
C GLU A 371 33.01 -40.37 -36.13
N SER A 372 33.24 -39.06 -36.30
CA SER A 372 33.91 -38.23 -35.30
C SER A 372 32.85 -37.58 -34.41
N ILE A 373 32.86 -37.91 -33.11
CA ILE A 373 31.80 -37.50 -32.20
C ILE A 373 32.19 -36.24 -31.44
N ILE A 374 31.27 -35.27 -31.42
CA ILE A 374 31.36 -34.09 -30.57
C ILE A 374 30.28 -34.18 -29.50
N LEU A 375 30.72 -34.25 -28.24
CA LEU A 375 29.84 -34.20 -27.09
C LEU A 375 29.79 -32.76 -26.56
N ASP A 376 28.64 -32.12 -26.75
CA ASP A 376 28.42 -30.72 -26.37
C ASP A 376 27.24 -30.52 -25.40
N LYS A 377 26.65 -31.61 -24.92
CA LYS A 377 25.57 -31.63 -23.93
C LYS A 377 25.89 -32.62 -22.80
N PRO A 378 25.40 -32.37 -21.58
CA PRO A 378 25.68 -33.24 -20.44
C PRO A 378 24.80 -34.50 -20.49
N ILE A 379 25.26 -35.55 -21.16
CA ILE A 379 24.48 -36.79 -21.39
C ILE A 379 25.27 -38.03 -20.96
N LYS A 380 24.56 -39.16 -20.89
CA LYS A 380 25.20 -40.48 -20.78
C LYS A 380 25.37 -41.08 -22.16
N LEU A 381 26.59 -41.37 -22.56
CA LEU A 381 26.93 -42.02 -23.83
C LEU A 381 27.46 -43.43 -23.54
N GLU A 382 26.64 -44.44 -23.81
CA GLU A 382 26.89 -45.81 -23.33
C GLU A 382 26.94 -46.80 -24.49
N GLY A 383 28.02 -47.59 -24.56
CA GLY A 383 28.09 -48.75 -25.44
C GLY A 383 27.32 -49.94 -24.84
N GLY A 384 26.30 -50.39 -25.56
CA GLY A 384 25.51 -51.58 -25.28
C GLY A 384 26.38 -52.83 -25.33
N ALA A 385 26.23 -53.68 -24.30
CA ALA A 385 26.93 -54.94 -24.07
C ALA A 385 28.43 -54.86 -23.68
N GLY A 386 28.65 -54.84 -22.36
CA GLY A 386 29.58 -55.77 -21.71
C GLY A 386 31.07 -55.54 -21.98
N VAL A 387 31.65 -54.58 -21.27
CA VAL A 387 33.10 -54.48 -21.17
C VAL A 387 33.64 -55.80 -20.66
N GLY A 388 34.52 -56.42 -21.45
CA GLY A 388 35.37 -57.49 -20.97
C GLY A 388 36.08 -57.00 -19.73
N LYS A 389 35.64 -57.44 -18.53
CA LYS A 389 36.45 -57.34 -17.31
C LYS A 389 37.87 -57.71 -17.73
N LEU A 390 38.81 -56.78 -17.57
CA LEU A 390 40.22 -57.04 -17.78
C LEU A 390 40.62 -58.09 -16.74
N GLU A 391 40.51 -59.37 -17.09
CA GLU A 391 41.07 -60.43 -16.27
C GLU A 391 42.59 -60.26 -16.27
N ASN A 392 43.14 -60.18 -15.06
CA ASN A 392 44.57 -60.27 -14.80
C ASN A 392 45.10 -61.63 -15.29
N LYS A 393 45.36 -61.78 -16.59
CA LYS A 393 46.19 -62.87 -17.09
C LYS A 393 47.60 -62.35 -17.31
N GLU A 394 48.56 -63.03 -16.66
CA GLU A 394 49.98 -62.86 -16.92
C GLU A 394 50.28 -63.00 -18.43
N PRO A 395 51.38 -62.43 -18.93
CA PRO A 395 51.60 -62.20 -20.36
C PRO A 395 51.84 -63.45 -21.23
N ASN A 396 51.43 -64.65 -20.80
CA ASN A 396 51.81 -65.88 -21.48
C ASN A 396 50.73 -66.98 -21.41
N THR A 397 49.58 -66.80 -22.08
CA THR A 397 48.79 -67.93 -22.61
C THR A 397 47.98 -67.49 -23.84
N ARG A 398 48.10 -68.26 -24.93
CA ARG A 398 47.40 -68.06 -26.21
C ARG A 398 45.88 -68.26 -26.07
N ALA A 399 45.14 -67.33 -26.67
CA ALA A 399 43.89 -67.47 -27.43
C ALA A 399 42.84 -68.50 -26.98
N SER A 400 41.62 -68.04 -26.66
CA SER A 400 40.34 -68.64 -27.09
C SER A 400 39.09 -68.03 -26.44
N GLU A 401 39.01 -66.70 -26.25
CA GLU A 401 37.72 -66.04 -25.97
C GLU A 401 37.23 -65.33 -27.22
N LYS A 402 36.05 -65.74 -27.71
CA LYS A 402 35.33 -65.03 -28.77
C LYS A 402 35.23 -63.55 -28.36
N PRO A 403 35.54 -62.59 -29.26
CA PRO A 403 35.43 -61.18 -28.93
C PRO A 403 33.97 -60.88 -28.57
N ARG A 404 33.74 -60.38 -27.35
CA ARG A 404 32.44 -59.78 -26.99
C ARG A 404 32.12 -58.73 -28.06
N GLU A 405 30.90 -58.74 -28.56
CA GLU A 405 30.42 -57.72 -29.50
C GLU A 405 30.59 -56.36 -28.80
N ARG A 406 31.45 -55.49 -29.34
CA ARG A 406 31.82 -54.20 -28.75
C ARG A 406 31.34 -53.08 -29.65
N VAL A 407 31.02 -51.93 -29.05
CA VAL A 407 30.91 -50.66 -29.76
C VAL A 407 32.31 -50.17 -30.08
N ILE A 408 32.62 -50.00 -31.36
CA ILE A 408 33.91 -49.51 -31.85
C ILE A 408 33.64 -48.23 -32.64
N LEU A 409 34.15 -47.10 -32.17
CA LEU A 409 34.32 -45.92 -33.02
C LEU A 409 35.66 -46.02 -33.72
N GLN A 410 35.62 -46.00 -35.05
CA GLN A 410 36.80 -46.18 -35.88
C GLN A 410 36.89 -45.16 -37.01
N LEU A 411 38.04 -44.50 -37.10
CA LEU A 411 38.39 -43.57 -38.18
C LEU A 411 39.84 -43.83 -38.64
N PRO A 412 40.21 -43.52 -39.87
CA PRO A 412 41.60 -43.44 -40.30
C PRO A 412 42.45 -42.54 -39.39
N ALA A 413 43.72 -42.91 -39.15
CA ALA A 413 44.62 -42.25 -38.21
C ALA A 413 44.81 -40.74 -38.44
N GLY A 414 44.88 -40.30 -39.70
CA GLY A 414 45.05 -38.89 -40.05
C GLY A 414 43.75 -38.10 -40.23
N GLU A 415 42.58 -38.67 -39.92
CA GLU A 415 41.30 -38.02 -40.24
C GLU A 415 40.86 -37.03 -39.16
N ALA A 416 40.55 -37.52 -37.96
CA ALA A 416 40.02 -36.70 -36.87
C ALA A 416 40.10 -37.42 -35.52
N PRO A 417 39.94 -36.70 -34.39
CA PRO A 417 39.62 -37.31 -33.11
C PRO A 417 38.33 -38.13 -33.17
N LEU A 418 38.26 -39.23 -32.43
CA LEU A 418 37.06 -40.09 -32.40
C LEU A 418 35.99 -39.52 -31.46
N LEU A 419 36.43 -38.89 -30.36
CA LEU A 419 35.56 -38.20 -29.41
C LEU A 419 36.19 -36.88 -28.96
N THR A 420 35.45 -35.79 -29.12
CA THR A 420 35.76 -34.48 -28.54
C THR A 420 34.66 -34.07 -27.56
N VAL A 421 35.01 -33.94 -26.28
CA VAL A 421 34.11 -33.45 -25.23
C VAL A 421 34.38 -31.97 -25.00
N ARG A 422 33.36 -31.14 -25.22
CA ARG A 422 33.41 -29.68 -25.01
C ARG A 422 32.99 -29.32 -23.60
N ALA A 423 33.34 -28.10 -23.16
CA ALA A 423 33.01 -27.58 -21.83
C ALA A 423 31.50 -27.62 -21.50
N THR A 424 30.63 -27.53 -22.50
CA THR A 424 29.16 -27.59 -22.36
C THR A 424 28.63 -28.99 -22.00
N ALA A 425 29.46 -30.03 -22.14
CA ALA A 425 29.15 -31.39 -21.76
C ALA A 425 29.58 -31.75 -20.32
N ASP A 426 29.78 -30.76 -19.46
CA ASP A 426 30.14 -30.94 -18.05
C ASP A 426 29.12 -31.83 -17.31
N GLY A 427 29.61 -32.88 -16.65
CA GLY A 427 28.80 -33.89 -15.98
C GLY A 427 28.46 -35.11 -16.84
N SER A 428 28.97 -35.20 -18.08
CA SER A 428 28.74 -36.37 -18.94
C SER A 428 29.40 -37.65 -18.41
N HIS A 429 28.79 -38.77 -18.76
CA HIS A 429 29.32 -40.11 -18.51
C HIS A 429 29.50 -40.85 -19.83
N ILE A 430 30.72 -41.29 -20.12
CA ILE A 430 31.04 -42.07 -21.32
C ILE A 430 31.47 -43.46 -20.86
N SER A 431 30.80 -44.51 -21.34
CA SER A 431 31.10 -45.87 -20.86
C SER A 431 30.99 -46.94 -21.92
N GLY A 432 31.84 -47.97 -21.82
CA GLY A 432 31.71 -49.19 -22.62
C GLY A 432 32.02 -49.05 -24.11
N ILE A 433 32.77 -48.02 -24.50
CA ILE A 433 33.08 -47.72 -25.91
C ILE A 433 34.56 -48.01 -26.19
N SER A 434 34.83 -48.61 -27.34
CA SER A 434 36.18 -48.75 -27.88
C SER A 434 36.44 -47.64 -28.91
N PHE A 435 37.56 -46.94 -28.76
CA PHE A 435 38.01 -45.89 -29.67
C PHE A 435 39.28 -46.38 -30.37
N GLN A 436 39.27 -46.45 -31.69
CA GLN A 436 40.37 -46.98 -32.47
C GLN A 436 40.64 -46.17 -33.73
N HIS A 437 41.87 -45.71 -33.95
CA HIS A 437 42.25 -45.28 -35.29
C HIS A 437 42.70 -46.47 -36.15
N ALA A 438 42.34 -46.44 -37.43
CA ALA A 438 42.75 -47.41 -38.42
C ALA A 438 44.01 -46.91 -39.16
N GLY A 439 45.05 -47.73 -39.17
CA GLY A 439 46.35 -47.36 -39.74
C GLY A 439 47.27 -46.67 -38.73
N PHE A 440 48.35 -46.10 -39.24
CA PHE A 440 49.33 -45.36 -38.46
C PHE A 440 49.63 -44.04 -39.15
N ASP A 441 49.74 -42.97 -38.36
CA ASP A 441 50.09 -41.64 -38.83
C ASP A 441 51.48 -41.25 -38.31
N TYR A 442 52.33 -40.80 -39.23
CA TYR A 442 53.71 -40.39 -38.94
C TYR A 442 53.86 -38.87 -38.83
N ASP A 443 52.80 -38.10 -39.07
CA ASP A 443 52.87 -36.65 -39.04
C ASP A 443 53.16 -36.12 -37.62
N ASP A 444 53.65 -34.88 -37.54
CA ASP A 444 53.93 -34.21 -36.27
C ASP A 444 52.63 -33.73 -35.57
N GLU A 445 51.52 -33.60 -36.30
CA GLU A 445 50.23 -33.14 -35.81
C GLU A 445 49.17 -34.25 -35.85
N ARG A 446 49.26 -35.20 -34.92
CA ARG A 446 48.38 -36.38 -34.90
C ARG A 446 47.12 -36.16 -34.08
N ALA A 447 46.00 -36.67 -34.57
CA ALA A 447 44.74 -36.64 -33.84
C ALA A 447 44.79 -37.55 -32.59
N SER A 448 44.47 -36.99 -31.42
CA SER A 448 44.22 -37.80 -30.23
C SER A 448 42.90 -38.56 -30.39
N ALA A 449 42.79 -39.78 -29.84
CA ALA A 449 41.55 -40.55 -29.96
C ALA A 449 40.41 -39.90 -29.16
N VAL A 450 40.66 -39.52 -27.91
CA VAL A 450 39.68 -38.84 -27.05
C VAL A 450 40.27 -37.53 -26.54
N ILE A 451 39.53 -36.44 -26.71
CA ILE A 451 39.90 -35.10 -26.21
C ILE A 451 38.81 -34.62 -25.25
N VAL A 452 39.20 -34.16 -24.06
CA VAL A 452 38.29 -33.51 -23.11
C VAL A 452 38.78 -32.08 -22.84
N GLN A 453 37.91 -31.11 -23.12
CA GLN A 453 38.23 -29.67 -23.07
C GLN A 453 37.30 -28.96 -22.08
N GLY A 454 37.85 -28.46 -20.97
CA GLY A 454 37.13 -27.63 -20.00
C GLY A 454 35.91 -28.25 -19.31
N ALA A 455 35.68 -29.56 -19.47
CA ALA A 455 34.55 -30.29 -18.89
C ALA A 455 34.99 -31.24 -17.78
N SER A 456 34.10 -31.49 -16.82
CA SER A 456 34.23 -32.52 -15.80
C SER A 456 33.46 -33.77 -16.24
N VAL A 457 34.15 -34.87 -16.56
CA VAL A 457 33.50 -36.09 -17.08
C VAL A 457 34.03 -37.36 -16.44
N THR A 458 33.18 -38.39 -16.42
CA THR A 458 33.60 -39.75 -16.05
C THR A 458 33.65 -40.61 -17.30
N ILE A 459 34.79 -41.27 -17.53
CA ILE A 459 35.00 -42.24 -18.59
C ILE A 459 35.20 -43.60 -17.92
N SER A 460 34.34 -44.57 -18.16
CA SER A 460 34.41 -45.87 -17.50
C SER A 460 34.45 -47.02 -18.49
N GLU A 461 35.32 -47.99 -18.23
CA GLU A 461 35.33 -49.25 -18.93
C GLU A 461 35.51 -49.09 -20.46
N CYS A 462 36.19 -48.01 -20.89
CA CYS A 462 36.46 -47.72 -22.29
C CYS A 462 37.82 -48.32 -22.72
N SER A 463 37.93 -48.63 -24.02
CA SER A 463 39.18 -49.13 -24.61
C SER A 463 39.66 -48.22 -25.71
N ILE A 464 40.71 -47.44 -25.43
CA ILE A 464 41.34 -46.55 -26.37
C ILE A 464 42.57 -47.27 -26.92
N ARG A 465 42.57 -47.53 -28.23
CA ARG A 465 43.63 -48.33 -28.87
C ARG A 465 44.10 -47.70 -30.15
N GLN A 466 45.38 -47.87 -30.47
CA GLN A 466 45.93 -47.45 -31.76
C GLN A 466 45.64 -45.98 -32.08
N ALA A 467 45.56 -45.11 -31.07
CA ALA A 467 45.35 -43.69 -31.30
C ALA A 467 46.52 -43.13 -32.12
N ALA A 468 46.26 -42.31 -33.13
CA ALA A 468 47.31 -41.70 -33.93
C ALA A 468 48.23 -40.83 -33.04
N GLY A 469 47.64 -39.95 -32.23
CA GLY A 469 48.31 -39.14 -31.21
C GLY A 469 48.18 -39.74 -29.80
N HIS A 470 47.73 -38.92 -28.84
CA HIS A 470 47.44 -39.40 -27.48
C HIS A 470 46.18 -40.26 -27.44
N GLY A 471 46.14 -41.25 -26.55
CA GLY A 471 44.91 -41.99 -26.28
C GLY A 471 43.82 -41.07 -25.70
N LEU A 472 44.11 -40.46 -24.56
CA LEU A 472 43.26 -39.47 -23.90
C LEU A 472 44.02 -38.17 -23.66
N ALA A 473 43.54 -37.06 -24.22
CA ALA A 473 44.05 -35.72 -23.97
C ALA A 473 43.10 -34.93 -23.05
N VAL A 474 43.58 -34.53 -21.87
CA VAL A 474 42.83 -33.75 -20.88
C VAL A 474 43.40 -32.33 -20.83
N ILE A 475 42.65 -31.37 -21.40
CA ILE A 475 43.16 -30.02 -21.68
C ILE A 475 42.18 -28.92 -21.29
N ASP A 476 42.66 -27.66 -21.35
CA ASP A 476 41.87 -26.44 -21.09
C ASP A 476 41.07 -26.48 -19.78
N GLY A 477 41.63 -27.08 -18.72
CA GLY A 477 41.01 -27.14 -17.39
C GLY A 477 39.98 -28.24 -17.22
N ALA A 478 39.94 -29.22 -18.13
CA ALA A 478 39.12 -30.41 -18.00
C ALA A 478 39.47 -31.22 -16.74
N LYS A 479 38.46 -31.92 -16.21
CA LYS A 479 38.59 -32.83 -15.07
C LYS A 479 38.05 -34.20 -15.46
N VAL A 480 38.92 -35.18 -15.61
CA VAL A 480 38.52 -36.53 -16.04
C VAL A 480 38.68 -37.52 -14.91
N ARG A 481 37.66 -38.35 -14.70
CA ARG A 481 37.76 -39.56 -13.88
C ARG A 481 37.67 -40.77 -14.79
N ALA A 482 38.81 -41.44 -15.02
CA ALA A 482 38.89 -42.67 -15.82
C ALA A 482 38.86 -43.90 -14.90
N LEU A 483 37.89 -44.78 -15.10
CA LEU A 483 37.67 -45.97 -14.28
C LEU A 483 37.76 -47.22 -15.15
N GLY A 484 38.66 -48.15 -14.86
CA GLY A 484 38.73 -49.42 -15.60
C GLY A 484 39.06 -49.27 -17.09
N CYS A 485 39.68 -48.16 -17.49
CA CYS A 485 39.97 -47.87 -18.90
C CYS A 485 41.29 -48.51 -19.35
N SER A 486 41.41 -48.77 -20.66
CA SER A 486 42.66 -49.23 -21.28
C SER A 486 43.12 -48.25 -22.36
N PHE A 487 44.40 -47.90 -22.35
CA PHE A 487 45.07 -47.02 -23.31
C PHE A 487 46.26 -47.77 -23.90
N THR A 488 46.12 -48.28 -25.14
CA THR A 488 47.13 -49.19 -25.69
C THR A 488 47.57 -48.86 -27.10
N HIS A 489 48.85 -49.03 -27.41
CA HIS A 489 49.39 -48.83 -28.75
C HIS A 489 49.15 -47.41 -29.31
N CYS A 490 49.09 -46.39 -28.46
CA CYS A 490 48.93 -45.00 -28.89
C CYS A 490 50.24 -44.46 -29.48
N GLY A 491 50.14 -43.61 -30.50
CA GLY A 491 51.29 -43.06 -31.21
C GLY A 491 52.08 -42.01 -30.42
N TRP A 492 51.48 -41.43 -29.39
CA TRP A 492 52.15 -40.67 -28.33
C TRP A 492 51.94 -41.33 -26.98
N ASP A 493 51.35 -40.62 -26.02
CA ASP A 493 51.07 -41.13 -24.67
C ASP A 493 49.72 -41.84 -24.61
N GLY A 494 49.59 -42.80 -23.70
CA GLY A 494 48.29 -43.40 -23.39
C GLY A 494 47.31 -42.36 -22.83
N VAL A 495 47.77 -41.54 -21.87
CA VAL A 495 47.04 -40.40 -21.31
C VAL A 495 47.96 -39.20 -21.22
N SER A 496 47.54 -38.03 -21.70
CA SER A 496 48.22 -36.76 -21.49
C SER A 496 47.30 -35.77 -20.80
N VAL A 497 47.78 -35.20 -19.68
CA VAL A 497 47.09 -34.17 -18.91
C VAL A 497 47.91 -32.91 -18.99
N TYR A 498 47.40 -31.94 -19.75
CA TYR A 498 48.12 -30.71 -20.03
C TYR A 498 47.43 -29.52 -19.37
N GLY A 499 48.16 -28.83 -18.50
CA GLY A 499 47.76 -27.55 -17.94
C GLY A 499 48.20 -26.37 -18.82
N LYS A 500 47.54 -25.23 -18.66
CA LYS A 500 48.06 -23.92 -19.07
C LYS A 500 48.19 -23.06 -17.84
N SER A 501 49.36 -22.45 -17.64
CA SER A 501 49.72 -21.68 -16.44
C SER A 501 48.82 -20.47 -16.14
N ASP A 502 48.01 -20.04 -17.12
CA ASP A 502 47.06 -18.92 -17.07
C ASP A 502 45.58 -19.34 -16.99
N LYS A 503 45.27 -20.65 -17.12
CA LYS A 503 43.89 -21.19 -17.06
C LYS A 503 43.70 -22.08 -15.83
N ARG A 504 42.45 -22.50 -15.58
CA ARG A 504 42.17 -23.57 -14.59
C ARG A 504 43.01 -24.80 -14.98
N ASN A 505 43.69 -25.39 -14.00
CA ASN A 505 44.55 -26.54 -14.26
C ASN A 505 43.72 -27.78 -14.61
N SER A 506 44.16 -28.51 -15.65
CA SER A 506 43.59 -29.81 -16.02
C SER A 506 43.92 -30.87 -14.98
N TYR A 507 42.99 -31.81 -14.75
CA TYR A 507 43.12 -32.84 -13.73
C TYR A 507 42.62 -34.20 -14.25
N ALA A 508 43.37 -35.27 -13.98
CA ALA A 508 42.88 -36.63 -14.20
C ALA A 508 43.01 -37.50 -12.95
N GLU A 509 41.93 -38.20 -12.59
CA GLU A 509 41.95 -39.35 -11.69
C GLU A 509 41.84 -40.64 -12.51
N LEU A 510 42.86 -41.48 -12.45
CA LEU A 510 42.94 -42.76 -13.14
C LEU A 510 42.91 -43.88 -12.09
N PHE A 511 41.86 -44.70 -12.14
CA PHE A 511 41.65 -45.80 -11.20
C PHE A 511 41.43 -47.12 -11.94
N ASN A 512 42.15 -48.18 -11.54
CA ASN A 512 42.08 -49.51 -12.18
C ASN A 512 42.34 -49.47 -13.70
N CYS A 513 43.15 -48.53 -14.18
CA CYS A 513 43.42 -48.37 -15.60
C CYS A 513 44.68 -49.13 -16.04
N ILE A 514 44.73 -49.46 -17.33
CA ILE A 514 45.90 -50.03 -17.99
C ILE A 514 46.41 -49.06 -19.05
N SER A 515 47.69 -48.71 -19.01
CA SER A 515 48.35 -47.96 -20.09
C SER A 515 49.57 -48.72 -20.58
N GLN A 516 49.53 -49.21 -21.82
CA GLN A 516 50.48 -50.22 -22.28
C GLN A 516 50.89 -50.09 -23.75
N ASP A 517 52.16 -50.40 -24.04
CA ASP A 517 52.71 -50.48 -25.41
C ASP A 517 52.54 -49.18 -26.21
N ASN A 518 52.51 -48.02 -25.55
CA ASN A 518 52.46 -46.71 -26.22
C ASN A 518 53.85 -46.27 -26.65
N ILE A 519 53.96 -45.49 -27.75
CA ILE A 519 55.25 -45.08 -28.31
C ILE A 519 56.03 -44.16 -27.37
N GLN A 520 55.33 -43.26 -26.66
CA GLN A 520 55.94 -42.36 -25.69
C GLN A 520 55.69 -42.85 -24.27
N HIS A 521 55.02 -42.05 -23.43
CA HIS A 521 54.76 -42.37 -22.04
C HIS A 521 53.48 -43.18 -21.87
N GLY A 522 53.37 -43.88 -20.74
CA GLY A 522 52.08 -44.47 -20.37
C GLY A 522 51.08 -43.39 -19.97
N MET A 523 51.49 -42.51 -19.05
CA MET A 523 50.67 -41.40 -18.53
C MET A 523 51.56 -40.17 -18.30
N GLU A 524 51.18 -39.03 -18.87
CA GLU A 524 51.91 -37.78 -18.80
C GLU A 524 51.09 -36.68 -18.10
N PHE A 525 51.76 -35.92 -17.24
CA PHE A 525 51.23 -34.72 -16.59
C PHE A 525 52.19 -33.55 -16.84
N TRP A 526 51.75 -32.57 -17.63
CA TRP A 526 52.63 -31.53 -18.16
C TRP A 526 52.08 -30.11 -17.90
N ASN A 527 52.99 -29.16 -17.63
CA ASN A 527 52.73 -27.71 -17.54
C ASN A 527 51.51 -27.32 -16.70
N GLY A 528 51.45 -27.81 -15.46
CA GLY A 528 50.30 -27.56 -14.57
C GLY A 528 49.18 -28.60 -14.68
N GLY A 529 49.39 -29.69 -15.42
CA GLY A 529 48.52 -30.88 -15.36
C GLY A 529 48.64 -31.59 -14.00
N HIS A 530 47.51 -31.91 -13.39
CA HIS A 530 47.45 -32.61 -12.09
C HIS A 530 46.91 -34.02 -12.23
N GLY A 531 47.38 -34.91 -11.38
CA GLY A 531 47.08 -36.33 -11.48
C GLY A 531 46.89 -37.04 -10.15
N LYS A 532 45.93 -37.96 -10.13
CA LYS A 532 45.88 -39.06 -9.18
C LYS A 532 45.82 -40.38 -9.95
N VAL A 533 46.82 -41.23 -9.78
CA VAL A 533 46.92 -42.55 -10.41
C VAL A 533 46.90 -43.61 -9.33
N GLU A 534 45.87 -44.45 -9.32
CA GLU A 534 45.63 -45.42 -8.25
C GLU A 534 45.30 -46.80 -8.83
N ASN A 535 45.96 -47.83 -8.30
CA ASN A 535 45.79 -49.23 -8.71
C ASN A 535 45.87 -49.44 -10.24
N CYS A 536 46.79 -48.74 -10.89
CA CYS A 536 46.96 -48.80 -12.34
C CYS A 536 48.16 -49.67 -12.74
N ARG A 537 48.11 -50.18 -13.98
CA ARG A 537 49.22 -50.95 -14.61
C ARG A 537 49.74 -50.17 -15.81
N VAL A 538 51.00 -49.73 -15.72
CA VAL A 538 51.64 -48.87 -16.73
C VAL A 538 52.86 -49.58 -17.30
N LEU A 539 52.67 -50.24 -18.45
CA LEU A 539 53.50 -51.37 -18.88
C LEU A 539 54.12 -51.15 -20.26
N ALA A 540 55.39 -51.51 -20.42
CA ALA A 540 56.01 -51.66 -21.74
C ALA A 540 55.95 -50.43 -22.67
N ASN A 541 55.86 -49.21 -22.11
CA ASN A 541 55.81 -47.99 -22.91
C ASN A 541 57.21 -47.60 -23.42
N GLY A 542 57.26 -46.90 -24.56
CA GLY A 542 58.49 -46.55 -25.27
C GLY A 542 59.35 -45.49 -24.58
N LEU A 543 58.82 -44.78 -23.59
CA LEU A 543 59.56 -43.89 -22.69
C LEU A 543 59.26 -44.24 -21.22
N CYS A 544 58.84 -43.28 -20.40
CA CYS A 544 58.53 -43.53 -18.98
C CYS A 544 57.16 -44.20 -18.84
N GLY A 545 56.97 -44.95 -17.75
CA GLY A 545 55.63 -45.39 -17.37
C GLY A 545 54.76 -44.16 -17.06
N ILE A 546 55.07 -43.47 -15.98
CA ILE A 546 54.41 -42.21 -15.60
C ILE A 546 55.43 -41.07 -15.61
N LEU A 547 55.08 -39.97 -16.27
CA LEU A 547 55.87 -38.75 -16.32
C LEU A 547 55.08 -37.58 -15.74
N ALA A 548 55.67 -36.83 -14.82
CA ALA A 548 55.19 -35.50 -14.46
C ALA A 548 56.33 -34.49 -14.56
N MET A 549 56.13 -33.43 -15.33
CA MET A 549 57.14 -32.38 -15.51
C MET A 549 56.55 -30.98 -15.68
N SER A 550 57.41 -29.99 -15.45
CA SER A 550 57.15 -28.55 -15.56
C SER A 550 56.41 -27.97 -14.34
N PRO A 551 56.51 -26.64 -14.13
CA PRO A 551 55.93 -26.01 -12.95
C PRO A 551 54.44 -26.23 -12.78
N LEU A 552 53.97 -26.08 -11.53
CA LEU A 552 52.57 -26.15 -11.10
C LEU A 552 51.92 -27.53 -11.19
N ALA A 553 52.52 -28.53 -11.83
CA ALA A 553 51.98 -29.88 -11.86
C ALA A 553 52.11 -30.58 -10.48
N GLN A 554 51.06 -31.31 -10.10
CA GLN A 554 51.05 -32.15 -8.89
C GLN A 554 50.60 -33.56 -9.26
N LEU A 555 51.32 -34.55 -8.76
CA LEU A 555 51.04 -35.94 -9.08
C LEU A 555 51.02 -36.78 -7.80
N THR A 556 49.93 -37.51 -7.60
CA THR A 556 49.85 -38.58 -6.60
C THR A 556 49.77 -39.92 -7.32
N VAL A 557 50.68 -40.85 -7.03
CA VAL A 557 50.65 -42.22 -7.55
C VAL A 557 50.60 -43.18 -6.37
N GLN A 558 49.61 -44.06 -6.36
CA GLN A 558 49.40 -45.02 -5.27
C GLN A 558 49.13 -46.43 -5.78
N THR A 559 49.74 -47.42 -5.12
CA THR A 559 49.43 -48.85 -5.31
C THR A 559 49.49 -49.28 -6.79
N SER A 560 50.35 -48.65 -7.59
CA SER A 560 50.40 -48.85 -9.04
C SER A 560 51.68 -49.56 -9.47
N VAL A 561 51.61 -50.25 -10.61
CA VAL A 561 52.73 -51.02 -11.17
C VAL A 561 53.23 -50.35 -12.44
N CYS A 562 54.49 -49.90 -12.44
CA CYS A 562 55.17 -49.35 -13.62
C CYS A 562 56.29 -50.30 -14.04
N SER A 563 56.11 -51.05 -15.12
CA SER A 563 57.05 -52.13 -15.46
C SER A 563 57.39 -52.25 -16.93
N ARG A 564 58.64 -52.64 -17.22
CA ARG A 564 59.15 -52.87 -18.58
C ARG A 564 59.11 -51.64 -19.50
N ASN A 565 59.01 -50.44 -18.94
CA ASN A 565 59.08 -49.21 -19.73
C ASN A 565 60.53 -48.98 -20.18
N ARG A 566 60.72 -48.40 -21.37
CA ARG A 566 62.06 -48.19 -21.95
C ARG A 566 62.86 -47.05 -21.32
N SER A 567 62.23 -46.22 -20.48
CA SER A 567 62.90 -45.22 -19.64
C SER A 567 62.66 -45.54 -18.17
N ALA A 568 62.26 -44.55 -17.35
CA ALA A 568 61.95 -44.74 -15.96
C ALA A 568 60.55 -45.36 -15.74
N GLY A 569 60.35 -46.08 -14.65
CA GLY A 569 59.00 -46.47 -14.21
C GLY A 569 58.15 -45.22 -13.92
N ILE A 570 58.63 -44.37 -13.01
CA ILE A 570 58.02 -43.06 -12.68
C ILE A 570 59.10 -41.97 -12.71
N LEU A 571 58.86 -40.88 -13.45
CA LEU A 571 59.73 -39.70 -13.50
C LEU A 571 58.97 -38.45 -13.03
N VAL A 572 59.52 -37.77 -12.03
CA VAL A 572 59.04 -36.48 -11.52
C VAL A 572 60.14 -35.43 -11.73
N SER A 573 59.86 -34.36 -12.49
CA SER A 573 60.86 -33.38 -12.89
C SER A 573 60.37 -31.93 -12.82
N ASP A 574 61.30 -30.99 -12.70
CA ASP A 574 61.11 -29.54 -12.93
C ASP A 574 59.93 -28.89 -12.17
N GLN A 575 60.11 -28.72 -10.86
CA GLN A 575 59.17 -28.03 -9.94
C GLN A 575 57.85 -28.76 -9.64
N VAL A 576 57.75 -30.04 -10.01
CA VAL A 576 56.59 -30.86 -9.67
C VAL A 576 56.57 -31.23 -8.19
N LYS A 577 55.36 -31.27 -7.61
CA LYS A 577 55.10 -31.88 -6.30
C LYS A 577 54.58 -33.30 -6.48
N GLY A 578 55.43 -34.29 -6.20
CA GLY A 578 55.11 -35.70 -6.36
C GLY A 578 54.87 -36.42 -5.03
N LYS A 579 53.78 -37.19 -4.93
CA LYS A 579 53.50 -38.11 -3.80
C LYS A 579 53.37 -39.53 -4.33
N LEU A 580 54.39 -40.34 -4.09
CA LEU A 580 54.49 -41.72 -4.57
C LEU A 580 54.40 -42.68 -3.38
N VAL A 581 53.30 -43.44 -3.28
CA VAL A 581 53.04 -44.33 -2.14
C VAL A 581 52.77 -45.75 -2.59
N ALA A 582 53.48 -46.73 -2.02
CA ALA A 582 53.22 -48.16 -2.24
C ALA A 582 53.23 -48.59 -3.73
N ASN A 583 54.03 -47.93 -4.57
CA ASN A 583 54.15 -48.28 -5.99
C ASN A 583 55.24 -49.33 -6.23
N ARG A 584 55.09 -50.11 -7.30
CA ARG A 584 56.05 -51.11 -7.74
C ARG A 584 56.62 -50.74 -9.11
N CYS A 585 57.92 -50.48 -9.18
CA CYS A 585 58.62 -50.09 -10.41
C CYS A 585 59.65 -51.14 -10.82
N ASP A 586 59.30 -51.97 -11.79
CA ASP A 586 60.02 -53.22 -12.04
C ASP A 586 60.52 -53.38 -13.47
N ASN A 587 61.74 -53.89 -13.64
CA ASN A 587 62.30 -54.29 -14.93
C ASN A 587 62.24 -53.20 -16.02
N ASN A 588 62.30 -51.92 -15.62
CA ASN A 588 62.39 -50.82 -16.58
C ASN A 588 63.83 -50.76 -17.14
N LEU A 589 63.98 -50.29 -18.38
CA LEU A 589 65.27 -50.26 -19.07
C LEU A 589 66.21 -49.18 -18.51
N LEU A 590 65.69 -48.14 -17.86
CA LEU A 590 66.51 -47.22 -17.08
C LEU A 590 66.23 -47.45 -15.59
N SER A 591 65.80 -46.41 -14.89
CA SER A 591 65.60 -46.42 -13.45
C SER A 591 64.17 -46.78 -13.05
N GLY A 592 63.94 -47.23 -11.82
CA GLY A 592 62.58 -47.49 -11.33
C GLY A 592 61.81 -46.19 -11.07
N ILE A 593 62.31 -45.38 -10.13
CA ILE A 593 61.74 -44.06 -9.79
C ILE A 593 62.84 -43.01 -9.93
N VAL A 594 62.55 -41.91 -10.63
CA VAL A 594 63.47 -40.79 -10.83
C VAL A 594 62.83 -39.48 -10.37
N ALA A 595 63.55 -38.70 -9.57
CA ALA A 595 63.20 -37.33 -9.24
C ALA A 595 64.36 -36.39 -9.60
N ARG A 596 64.11 -35.37 -10.43
CA ARG A 596 65.12 -34.41 -10.89
C ARG A 596 64.57 -33.00 -11.10
N GLY A 597 65.43 -32.07 -11.51
CA GLY A 597 65.04 -30.68 -11.79
C GLY A 597 64.95 -29.80 -10.54
N GLN A 598 65.24 -28.52 -10.69
CA GLN A 598 65.23 -27.55 -9.60
C GLN A 598 63.81 -27.32 -9.09
N GLY A 599 63.64 -27.17 -7.77
CA GLY A 599 62.35 -26.88 -7.14
C GLY A 599 61.37 -28.05 -7.07
N THR A 600 61.74 -29.22 -7.61
CA THR A 600 60.97 -30.46 -7.48
C THR A 600 60.93 -30.91 -6.02
N ASP A 601 59.75 -31.34 -5.55
CA ASP A 601 59.53 -31.83 -4.20
C ASP A 601 58.81 -33.18 -4.23
N VAL A 602 59.39 -34.19 -3.59
CA VAL A 602 58.87 -35.56 -3.62
C VAL A 602 58.66 -36.16 -2.23
N GLN A 603 57.56 -36.90 -2.10
CA GLN A 603 57.28 -37.82 -1.00
C GLN A 603 57.31 -39.25 -1.56
N LEU A 604 58.25 -40.08 -1.09
CA LEU A 604 58.36 -41.48 -1.48
C LEU A 604 58.15 -42.36 -0.25
N ILE A 605 57.04 -43.09 -0.20
CA ILE A 605 56.67 -43.91 0.96
C ILE A 605 56.35 -45.34 0.50
N ASN A 606 57.01 -46.34 1.07
CA ASN A 606 56.75 -47.77 0.84
C ASN A 606 56.82 -48.21 -0.64
N ASN A 607 57.59 -47.53 -1.49
CA ASN A 607 57.74 -47.94 -2.88
C ASN A 607 58.73 -49.09 -3.02
N VAL A 608 58.49 -49.99 -3.96
CA VAL A 608 59.36 -51.12 -4.30
C VAL A 608 59.90 -50.91 -5.71
N SER A 609 61.20 -51.06 -5.89
CA SER A 609 61.85 -50.91 -7.19
C SER A 609 62.82 -52.06 -7.48
N ASN A 610 62.47 -52.94 -8.41
CA ASN A 610 63.20 -54.20 -8.62
C ASN A 610 63.63 -54.45 -10.07
N GLY A 611 64.86 -54.94 -10.27
CA GLY A 611 65.28 -55.47 -11.58
C GLY A 611 65.46 -54.42 -12.67
N ASN A 612 65.49 -53.13 -12.34
CA ASN A 612 65.68 -52.07 -13.34
C ASN A 612 67.14 -52.05 -13.82
N GLN A 613 67.34 -51.70 -15.09
CA GLN A 613 68.66 -51.81 -15.73
C GLN A 613 69.60 -50.63 -15.43
N GLU A 614 69.14 -49.65 -14.66
CA GLU A 614 69.96 -48.55 -14.14
C GLU A 614 69.90 -48.47 -12.59
N VAL A 615 69.14 -47.53 -12.04
CA VAL A 615 69.00 -47.33 -10.59
C VAL A 615 67.59 -47.67 -10.12
N GLY A 616 67.45 -48.28 -8.94
CA GLY A 616 66.12 -48.52 -8.38
C GLY A 616 65.37 -47.22 -8.09
N ILE A 617 65.93 -46.36 -7.23
CA ILE A 617 65.40 -45.03 -6.92
C ILE A 617 66.51 -43.98 -7.06
N LEU A 618 66.36 -43.05 -7.99
CA LEU A 618 67.31 -41.99 -8.32
C LEU A 618 66.75 -40.62 -7.94
N ILE A 619 67.45 -39.87 -7.09
CA ILE A 619 67.08 -38.49 -6.72
C ILE A 619 68.29 -37.58 -6.97
N HIS A 620 68.13 -36.61 -7.87
CA HIS A 620 69.20 -35.66 -8.20
C HIS A 620 69.42 -34.63 -7.09
N GLN A 621 70.62 -34.04 -7.07
CA GLN A 621 70.94 -32.90 -6.21
C GLN A 621 69.98 -31.73 -6.48
N GLY A 622 69.52 -31.07 -5.40
CA GLY A 622 68.59 -29.94 -5.48
C GLY A 622 67.11 -30.32 -5.43
N VAL A 623 66.77 -31.61 -5.52
CA VAL A 623 65.40 -32.09 -5.30
C VAL A 623 65.10 -32.15 -3.81
N LYS A 624 63.99 -31.51 -3.41
CA LYS A 624 63.49 -31.59 -2.04
C LYS A 624 62.82 -32.95 -1.82
N ARG A 625 63.11 -33.57 -0.68
CA ARG A 625 62.54 -34.86 -0.27
C ARG A 625 61.71 -34.66 0.98
N SER A 626 60.47 -34.20 0.83
CA SER A 626 59.59 -33.93 1.98
C SER A 626 59.23 -35.19 2.79
N ALA A 627 59.29 -36.37 2.18
CA ALA A 627 59.23 -37.65 2.90
C ALA A 627 59.98 -38.75 2.14
N PHE A 628 60.70 -39.60 2.87
CA PHE A 628 61.38 -40.77 2.31
C PHE A 628 61.43 -41.89 3.35
N SER A 629 60.49 -42.83 3.31
CA SER A 629 60.39 -43.91 4.30
C SER A 629 59.89 -45.23 3.70
N GLY A 630 60.38 -46.36 4.23
CA GLY A 630 59.92 -47.70 3.85
C GLY A 630 60.17 -48.12 2.39
N ASN A 631 60.89 -47.33 1.60
CA ASN A 631 61.20 -47.66 0.21
C ASN A 631 62.25 -48.79 0.13
N GLN A 632 62.04 -49.73 -0.79
CA GLN A 632 62.91 -50.87 -1.01
C GLN A 632 63.35 -50.91 -2.47
N ALA A 633 64.64 -51.16 -2.70
CA ALA A 633 65.17 -51.37 -4.04
C ALA A 633 66.14 -52.54 -4.05
N THR A 634 65.93 -53.49 -4.96
CA THR A 634 66.69 -54.74 -5.05
C THR A 634 66.89 -55.14 -6.51
N GLY A 635 67.90 -55.96 -6.82
CA GLY A 635 68.09 -56.51 -8.16
C GLY A 635 68.35 -55.50 -9.30
N ASN A 636 68.53 -54.20 -9.01
CA ASN A 636 68.81 -53.19 -10.03
C ASN A 636 70.28 -53.25 -10.46
N LYS A 637 70.59 -53.01 -11.74
CA LYS A 637 71.92 -53.26 -12.34
C LYS A 637 73.04 -52.38 -11.77
N HIS A 638 72.76 -51.10 -11.49
CA HIS A 638 73.74 -50.18 -10.90
C HIS A 638 73.47 -50.01 -9.41
N ARG A 639 72.91 -48.87 -8.99
CA ARG A 639 72.63 -48.59 -7.58
C ARG A 639 71.19 -48.97 -7.25
N GLN A 640 70.96 -49.42 -6.02
CA GLN A 640 69.60 -49.68 -5.55
C GLN A 640 68.89 -48.36 -5.26
N ILE A 641 69.50 -47.51 -4.43
CA ILE A 641 69.01 -46.16 -4.14
C ILE A 641 70.19 -45.19 -4.29
N TRP A 642 70.04 -44.17 -5.13
CA TRP A 642 71.03 -43.10 -5.32
C TRP A 642 70.42 -41.75 -4.98
N LEU A 643 70.78 -41.23 -3.81
CA LEU A 643 70.36 -39.93 -3.32
C LEU A 643 71.44 -38.89 -3.64
N ASN A 644 71.01 -37.69 -4.06
CA ASN A 644 71.89 -36.57 -4.44
C ASN A 644 72.83 -36.91 -5.59
N ALA A 645 72.31 -37.56 -6.64
CA ALA A 645 73.07 -37.73 -7.87
C ALA A 645 73.43 -36.35 -8.45
N SER A 646 74.72 -36.11 -8.67
CA SER A 646 75.17 -34.97 -9.46
C SER A 646 74.69 -35.18 -10.89
N ALA A 647 74.06 -34.17 -11.47
CA ALA A 647 73.78 -34.20 -12.91
C ALA A 647 75.12 -34.33 -13.62
N GLY A 648 75.40 -35.51 -14.20
CA GLY A 648 76.51 -35.67 -15.13
C GLY A 648 76.30 -34.68 -16.29
N ARG A 649 77.38 -34.01 -16.71
CA ARG A 649 77.38 -33.18 -17.92
C ARG A 649 76.89 -33.97 -19.13
#